data_AF-A0A0F2LAB8-F1
#
_entry.id   AF-A0A0F2LAB8-F1
#
_cell.length_a   1.000
_cell.length_b   1.000
_cell.length_c   1.000
_cell.angle_alpha   90.00
_cell.angle_beta   90.00
_cell.angle_gamma   90.00
#
_symmetry.space_group_name_H-M   'P 1'
#
loop_
_entity.id
_entity.type
_entity.pdbx_description
1 polymer ?
#
loop_
_entity_poly.entity_id
_entity_poly.type
_entity_poly.pdbx_seq_one_letter_code
_entity_poly.pdbx_strand_id
1 'polypeptide(L)'
;MYNCAYFAKFGFAEPTPLSFSSVGVRPPASGFMFRKHEHRDIYLPELEWIAFVNRSKKVGLAFIIRGDAYGVVEDQFFDVELDLVSSKTLNRGEALELAYDVLPFWGLERVDYVDDELIAGIESPSVVAPGASIRGRASFFPLRPMRLSVGGYIEERRHMSVLGRRGYNIDRVSPDVREIPLQLSGGEVELKPREPVYVELESPPLEWSFHYSIYAIPQIVIKAGGREIRRAFSINPDYSAALELLGRRKPWYKHGEELLNEAVDGLYVDRAAADHLYELAVDPLAPRPNAFFGGAGRIGARALGLIKRYLEGAADGGESWYLYKIITTGVAAKALKAAAAYKFLKDEKALGEALGVFETVAELYEKGELIHFFNGLQGGGGAGGMFQLSLAFDLIEDRIPEALKNRLLLVFRWAQRELLKLANAWAGNWETMEALALASLSTKFDFSSSSLGLAKAEAVFKNALNYFYDDGGWIEESATYHLTTLMHIIQGAEVLRRSGIDLYQVKRGKPVIKAAVEWLWHIMTPYHRMPALEDSGDDMPPADPFIIAGVRYMDPALVSAGLKLIERGARVDTIFAPMALAEAEELASSADLTGPPQRPPVAVLDSSGRFVVRSGEGEDAAYFILDYGPHGGWHGHPDKLSFELHAFGEPLAVDSGAAFYYGERHWAWNRRSIAHNTVTLEDRDQIETRGILRALVQKGEAVYAEFYAETYPGVGHTRAVFTPDKFTYLIKDTIRGRGRFRWNLNLLGSIAEVAEAPGAVIYKALSAGGRRYTVALPKPARIGQGWRKGDTPTIYMYYEEEVDRIGVLWGLISAKDLGAEDVARMLGALEGRALAL
;
A
#
# COMPACT_ATOMS: atom_id res chain seq x y z
N MET A 1 16.19 8.47 3.04
CA MET A 1 15.75 7.83 1.79
C MET A 1 15.31 6.43 2.17
N TYR A 2 14.03 6.24 2.48
CA TYR A 2 13.44 4.94 2.76
C TYR A 2 12.55 4.60 1.57
N ASN A 3 13.11 3.91 0.59
CA ASN A 3 12.38 3.26 -0.48
C ASN A 3 13.20 2.05 -0.94
N CYS A 4 12.49 1.11 -1.56
CA CYS A 4 12.88 -0.09 -2.30
C CYS A 4 13.88 0.14 -3.46
N ALA A 5 14.86 1.03 -3.28
CA ALA A 5 15.93 1.34 -4.23
C ALA A 5 17.31 0.81 -3.80
N TYR A 6 17.42 0.07 -2.70
CA TYR A 6 18.74 -0.40 -2.24
C TYR A 6 19.35 -1.49 -3.14
N PHE A 7 18.53 -2.26 -3.86
CA PHE A 7 19.02 -3.32 -4.76
C PHE A 7 19.70 -2.81 -6.04
N ALA A 8 19.36 -1.60 -6.53
CA ALA A 8 19.93 -1.08 -7.77
C ALA A 8 21.33 -0.45 -7.61
N LYS A 9 21.77 -0.15 -6.38
CA LYS A 9 23.04 0.57 -6.16
C LYS A 9 24.28 -0.34 -6.15
N PHE A 10 24.10 -1.66 -6.12
CA PHE A 10 25.21 -2.63 -6.00
C PHE A 10 25.33 -3.65 -7.13
N GLY A 11 24.62 -3.44 -8.26
CA GLY A 11 24.87 -4.20 -9.49
C GLY A 11 24.55 -5.70 -9.45
N PHE A 12 23.69 -6.12 -8.52
CA PHE A 12 23.13 -7.48 -8.52
C PHE A 12 21.98 -7.58 -9.51
N ALA A 13 21.90 -8.68 -10.26
CA ALA A 13 20.67 -9.03 -10.98
C ALA A 13 19.63 -9.48 -9.95
N GLU A 14 18.42 -8.90 -9.99
CA GLU A 14 17.33 -9.25 -9.08
C GLU A 14 17.07 -10.76 -9.10
N PRO A 15 17.23 -11.47 -7.97
CA PRO A 15 16.69 -12.80 -7.84
C PRO A 15 15.20 -12.63 -7.52
N THR A 16 14.37 -12.72 -8.55
CA THR A 16 12.89 -12.80 -8.55
C THR A 16 12.08 -11.49 -8.48
N PRO A 17 10.97 -11.37 -9.24
CA PRO A 17 10.16 -10.15 -9.37
C PRO A 17 9.16 -9.93 -8.20
N LEU A 18 9.55 -10.24 -6.95
CA LEU A 18 8.66 -10.21 -5.78
C LEU A 18 9.16 -9.31 -4.64
N SER A 19 10.01 -8.32 -4.91
CA SER A 19 10.54 -7.38 -3.91
C SER A 19 9.62 -6.16 -3.70
N PHE A 20 8.52 -6.37 -2.97
CA PHE A 20 7.95 -5.34 -2.09
C PHE A 20 7.49 -6.03 -0.81
N SER A 21 8.36 -5.98 0.21
CA SER A 21 8.15 -6.31 1.63
C SER A 21 7.03 -7.30 1.96
N SER A 22 7.41 -8.57 2.15
CA SER A 22 6.70 -9.60 2.94
C SER A 22 5.32 -10.16 2.46
N VAL A 23 4.69 -9.65 1.40
CA VAL A 23 3.31 -10.08 1.01
C VAL A 23 3.23 -11.49 0.38
N GLY A 24 4.36 -12.13 0.08
CA GLY A 24 4.42 -13.41 -0.65
C GLY A 24 4.70 -14.68 0.17
N VAL A 25 4.89 -14.58 1.49
CA VAL A 25 5.35 -15.75 2.26
C VAL A 25 4.19 -16.71 2.55
N ARG A 26 4.28 -17.94 2.03
CA ARG A 26 3.32 -19.02 2.32
C ARG A 26 3.40 -19.42 3.81
N PRO A 27 2.27 -19.81 4.43
CA PRO A 27 2.18 -20.15 5.83
C PRO A 27 3.00 -21.41 6.08
N PRO A 28 3.53 -21.56 7.30
CA PRO A 28 3.10 -20.86 8.51
C PRO A 28 3.97 -19.63 8.87
N ALA A 29 4.50 -18.89 7.90
CA ALA A 29 5.25 -17.67 8.16
C ALA A 29 4.36 -16.56 8.75
N SER A 30 4.37 -16.43 10.07
CA SER A 30 4.10 -15.14 10.72
C SER A 30 5.29 -14.24 10.46
N GLY A 31 5.08 -13.08 9.83
CA GLY A 31 6.07 -11.98 9.87
C GLY A 31 6.45 -11.75 11.33
N PHE A 32 7.65 -11.31 11.62
CA PHE A 32 8.17 -11.37 12.98
C PHE A 32 8.09 -9.99 13.64
N MET A 33 7.37 -9.88 14.76
CA MET A 33 7.62 -8.77 15.68
C MET A 33 8.88 -9.14 16.45
N PHE A 34 10.06 -8.86 15.90
CA PHE A 34 11.28 -9.10 16.64
C PHE A 34 11.38 -8.10 17.79
N ARG A 35 11.37 -8.61 19.02
CA ARG A 35 12.10 -7.93 20.09
C ARG A 35 13.56 -8.28 19.88
N LYS A 36 14.37 -7.27 19.59
CA LYS A 36 15.81 -7.47 19.43
C LYS A 36 16.39 -7.91 20.76
N HIS A 37 16.77 -9.18 20.85
CA HIS A 37 17.58 -9.66 21.97
C HIS A 37 19.02 -9.66 21.50
N GLU A 38 19.65 -8.50 21.64
CA GLU A 38 21.08 -8.35 21.47
C GLU A 38 21.78 -8.48 22.82
N HIS A 39 22.85 -9.25 22.85
CA HIS A 39 23.95 -8.91 23.72
C HIS A 39 24.81 -7.88 22.97
N ARG A 40 24.74 -6.59 23.33
CA ARG A 40 25.73 -5.61 22.85
C ARG A 40 26.21 -4.64 23.93
N ASP A 41 27.52 -4.69 24.17
CA ASP A 41 28.35 -3.58 24.66
C ASP A 41 28.30 -2.42 23.64
N ILE A 42 28.49 -1.18 24.09
CA ILE A 42 28.24 0.09 23.38
C ILE A 42 29.11 0.33 22.12
N TYR A 43 29.85 -0.68 21.65
CA TYR A 43 30.86 -0.58 20.60
C TYR A 43 30.81 -1.62 19.48
N LEU A 44 30.11 -2.76 19.61
CA LEU A 44 30.51 -3.95 18.83
C LEU A 44 30.40 -3.76 17.31
N PRO A 45 31.52 -3.84 16.55
CA PRO A 45 31.41 -4.38 15.21
C PRO A 45 30.95 -5.85 15.38
N GLU A 46 31.49 -6.60 16.33
CA GLU A 46 31.46 -8.06 16.30
C GLU A 46 30.27 -8.74 17.04
N LEU A 47 29.09 -8.86 16.41
CA LEU A 47 28.06 -9.82 16.86
C LEU A 47 28.48 -11.25 16.50
N GLU A 48 28.54 -12.14 17.49
CA GLU A 48 28.80 -13.58 17.27
C GLU A 48 27.51 -14.39 17.04
N TRP A 49 26.35 -13.91 17.52
CA TRP A 49 25.04 -14.52 17.25
C TRP A 49 23.90 -13.51 17.38
N ILE A 50 22.76 -13.83 16.75
CA ILE A 50 21.48 -13.11 16.93
C ILE A 50 20.32 -14.11 16.98
N ALA A 51 19.31 -13.84 17.80
CA ALA A 51 18.10 -14.65 17.85
C ALA A 51 16.84 -13.85 17.55
N PHE A 52 15.92 -14.54 16.90
CA PHE A 52 14.71 -14.04 16.29
C PHE A 52 13.52 -14.82 16.85
N VAL A 53 12.77 -14.23 17.78
CA VAL A 53 11.81 -14.96 18.63
C VAL A 53 10.35 -14.51 18.42
N ASN A 54 9.45 -15.47 18.23
CA ASN A 54 8.01 -15.29 18.38
C ASN A 54 7.59 -15.71 19.80
N ARG A 55 7.32 -14.72 20.66
CA ARG A 55 6.98 -14.94 22.07
C ARG A 55 5.68 -15.74 22.26
N SER A 56 4.61 -15.40 21.53
CA SER A 56 3.30 -16.07 21.64
C SER A 56 3.40 -17.57 21.34
N LYS A 57 4.11 -17.91 20.26
CA LYS A 57 4.28 -19.29 19.82
C LYS A 57 5.45 -20.02 20.48
N LYS A 58 6.30 -19.29 21.21
CA LYS A 58 7.55 -19.79 21.81
C LYS A 58 8.44 -20.50 20.80
N VAL A 59 8.66 -19.90 19.63
CA VAL A 59 9.50 -20.44 18.56
C VAL A 59 10.41 -19.35 18.01
N GLY A 60 11.55 -19.73 17.46
CA GLY A 60 12.46 -18.77 16.84
C GLY A 60 13.59 -19.38 16.02
N LEU A 61 14.43 -18.50 15.49
CA LEU A 61 15.66 -18.82 14.77
C LEU A 61 16.84 -18.14 15.46
N ALA A 62 17.90 -18.89 15.72
CA ALA A 62 19.18 -18.36 16.17
C ALA A 62 20.18 -18.43 15.01
N PHE A 63 20.87 -17.34 14.77
CA PHE A 63 21.95 -17.23 13.79
C PHE A 63 23.26 -17.18 14.55
N ILE A 64 24.18 -18.10 14.28
CA ILE A 64 25.55 -18.08 14.82
C ILE A 64 26.48 -17.68 13.70
N ILE A 65 27.20 -16.59 13.87
CA ILE A 65 28.10 -16.04 12.86
C ILE A 65 29.46 -16.75 12.99
N ARG A 66 30.01 -17.19 11.86
CA ARG A 66 31.24 -17.99 11.80
C ARG A 66 32.34 -17.25 11.05
N GLY A 67 33.58 -17.54 11.43
CA GLY A 67 34.77 -17.00 10.78
C GLY A 67 35.03 -15.54 11.13
N ASP A 68 35.77 -14.83 10.25
CA ASP A 68 36.22 -13.45 10.45
C ASP A 68 35.13 -12.44 10.00
N ALA A 69 33.93 -12.62 10.54
CA ALA A 69 32.75 -11.87 10.17
C ALA A 69 31.93 -11.50 11.40
N TYR A 70 31.12 -10.45 11.24
CA TYR A 70 30.19 -10.03 12.26
C TYR A 70 28.85 -9.60 11.68
N GLY A 71 27.82 -9.69 12.50
CA GLY A 71 26.47 -9.30 12.14
C GLY A 71 26.24 -7.81 12.36
N VAL A 72 25.64 -7.15 11.38
CA VAL A 72 24.97 -5.86 11.54
C VAL A 72 23.50 -6.10 11.29
N VAL A 73 22.66 -5.51 12.14
CA VAL A 73 21.22 -5.76 12.10
C VAL A 73 20.55 -4.43 11.92
N GLU A 74 19.88 -4.28 10.79
CA GLU A 74 19.02 -3.13 10.52
C GLU A 74 17.56 -3.52 10.79
N ASP A 75 16.93 -2.73 11.66
CA ASP A 75 15.50 -2.85 11.92
C ASP A 75 14.76 -1.97 10.91
N GLN A 76 14.24 -2.59 9.86
CA GLN A 76 13.39 -1.93 8.88
C GLN A 76 11.92 -2.09 9.26
N PHE A 77 11.54 -1.55 10.43
CA PHE A 77 10.20 -1.47 11.04
C PHE A 77 9.49 -2.83 11.28
N PHE A 78 9.49 -3.75 10.30
CA PHE A 78 8.83 -5.04 10.32
C PHE A 78 9.55 -6.16 9.53
N ASP A 79 10.59 -5.82 8.77
CA ASP A 79 11.57 -6.77 8.22
C ASP A 79 12.91 -6.53 8.95
N VAL A 80 13.59 -7.61 9.34
CA VAL A 80 14.95 -7.50 9.89
C VAL A 80 15.94 -7.96 8.84
N GLU A 81 16.88 -7.08 8.53
CA GLU A 81 18.03 -7.36 7.70
C GLU A 81 19.21 -7.73 8.61
N LEU A 82 19.81 -8.89 8.36
CA LEU A 82 21.06 -9.31 8.99
C LEU A 82 22.17 -9.26 7.94
N ASP A 83 22.97 -8.21 8.00
CA ASP A 83 24.15 -8.02 7.18
C ASP A 83 25.36 -8.71 7.80
N LEU A 84 26.09 -9.49 7.01
CA LEU A 84 27.38 -10.06 7.42
C LEU A 84 28.50 -9.16 6.93
N VAL A 85 29.23 -8.56 7.85
CA VAL A 85 30.34 -7.65 7.58
C VAL A 85 31.65 -8.33 7.94
N SER A 86 32.60 -8.34 7.01
CA SER A 86 33.93 -8.87 7.29
C SER A 86 34.71 -7.93 8.20
N SER A 87 35.47 -8.49 9.14
CA SER A 87 36.51 -7.75 9.86
C SER A 87 37.76 -7.48 9.01
N LYS A 88 37.87 -8.08 7.81
CA LYS A 88 39.00 -7.93 6.89
C LYS A 88 38.71 -6.94 5.77
N THR A 89 39.70 -6.10 5.46
CA THR A 89 39.73 -5.31 4.22
C THR A 89 40.31 -6.16 3.09
N LEU A 90 39.56 -6.34 2.00
CA LEU A 90 40.00 -7.15 0.85
C LEU A 90 40.68 -6.30 -0.22
N ASN A 91 41.77 -6.82 -0.79
CA ASN A 91 42.35 -6.30 -2.02
C ASN A 91 41.62 -6.82 -3.26
N ARG A 92 41.78 -6.12 -4.38
CA ARG A 92 41.17 -6.51 -5.65
C ARG A 92 41.65 -7.91 -6.08
N GLY A 93 40.73 -8.88 -6.12
CA GLY A 93 40.99 -10.27 -6.52
C GLY A 93 41.15 -11.27 -5.37
N GLU A 94 41.10 -10.81 -4.12
CA GLU A 94 41.04 -11.71 -2.95
C GLU A 94 39.61 -12.23 -2.76
N ALA A 95 39.50 -13.53 -2.43
CA ALA A 95 38.24 -14.15 -2.07
C ALA A 95 38.06 -14.17 -0.55
N LEU A 96 36.83 -13.96 -0.10
CA LEU A 96 36.42 -14.06 1.29
C LEU A 96 35.25 -15.03 1.40
N GLU A 97 35.31 -15.91 2.39
CA GLU A 97 34.21 -16.79 2.76
C GLU A 97 33.58 -16.28 4.05
N LEU A 98 32.29 -15.97 4.00
CA LEU A 98 31.45 -15.63 5.15
C LEU A 98 30.55 -16.83 5.41
N ALA A 99 30.45 -17.26 6.68
CA ALA A 99 29.63 -18.39 7.06
C ALA A 99 28.77 -18.06 8.28
N TYR A 100 27.62 -18.69 8.37
CA TYR A 100 26.72 -18.61 9.52
C TYR A 100 25.90 -19.89 9.63
N ASP A 101 25.53 -20.26 10.85
CA ASP A 101 24.58 -21.34 11.11
C ASP A 101 23.20 -20.77 11.41
N VAL A 102 22.14 -21.43 10.93
CA VAL A 102 20.75 -21.12 11.27
C VAL A 102 20.14 -22.26 12.06
N LEU A 103 19.75 -21.98 13.30
CA LEU A 103 19.27 -22.98 14.25
C LEU A 103 17.84 -22.66 14.68
N PRO A 104 16.84 -23.47 14.28
CA PRO A 104 15.50 -23.32 14.80
C PRO A 104 15.42 -23.82 16.24
N PHE A 105 14.67 -23.09 17.08
CA PHE A 105 14.39 -23.48 18.47
C PHE A 105 12.91 -23.27 18.82
N TRP A 106 12.47 -23.92 19.89
CA TRP A 106 11.12 -23.79 20.44
C TRP A 106 11.08 -23.97 21.95
N GLY A 107 9.96 -23.58 22.58
CA GLY A 107 9.75 -23.57 24.02
C GLY A 107 10.22 -22.30 24.73
N LEU A 108 11.03 -21.47 24.07
CA LEU A 108 11.62 -20.25 24.61
C LEU A 108 10.84 -19.01 24.17
N GLU A 109 10.56 -18.11 25.11
CA GLU A 109 9.97 -16.78 24.83
C GLU A 109 11.01 -15.70 24.52
N ARG A 110 12.28 -15.97 24.86
CA ARG A 110 13.44 -15.07 24.72
C ARG A 110 14.72 -15.91 24.63
N VAL A 111 15.77 -15.33 24.07
CA VAL A 111 17.12 -15.91 24.02
C VAL A 111 18.10 -14.90 24.58
N ASP A 112 18.89 -15.32 25.57
CA ASP A 112 19.93 -14.52 26.24
C ASP A 112 21.33 -15.13 26.08
N TYR A 113 21.42 -16.34 25.52
CA TYR A 113 22.69 -17.03 25.28
C TYR A 113 22.55 -18.05 24.15
N VAL A 114 23.57 -18.15 23.30
CA VAL A 114 23.69 -19.15 22.23
C VAL A 114 25.15 -19.61 22.12
N ASP A 115 25.36 -20.92 22.06
CA ASP A 115 26.60 -21.53 21.59
C ASP A 115 26.34 -22.79 20.74
N ASP A 116 27.39 -23.54 20.43
CA ASP A 116 27.34 -24.76 19.60
C ASP A 116 26.51 -25.91 20.18
N GLU A 117 26.18 -25.86 21.47
CA GLU A 117 25.52 -26.95 22.19
C GLU A 117 24.20 -26.53 22.85
N LEU A 118 23.99 -25.24 23.11
CA LEU A 118 22.88 -24.74 23.91
C LEU A 118 22.38 -23.37 23.44
N ILE A 119 21.06 -23.27 23.32
CA ILE A 119 20.33 -21.99 23.26
C ILE A 119 19.63 -21.83 24.61
N ALA A 120 19.75 -20.69 25.27
CA ALA A 120 19.12 -20.46 26.56
C ALA A 120 18.56 -19.05 26.69
N GLY A 121 17.54 -18.90 27.55
CA GLY A 121 16.91 -17.62 27.85
C GLY A 121 16.44 -17.56 29.30
N ILE A 122 16.36 -16.35 29.84
CA ILE A 122 15.81 -16.07 31.16
C ILE A 122 14.48 -15.35 30.94
N GLU A 123 13.37 -16.00 31.27
CA GLU A 123 12.02 -15.45 31.12
C GLU A 123 11.53 -14.93 32.47
N SER A 124 11.39 -13.61 32.58
CA SER A 124 11.09 -12.86 33.81
C SER A 124 10.62 -11.44 33.46
N PRO A 125 10.10 -10.64 34.39
CA PRO A 125 9.80 -9.23 34.14
C PRO A 125 11.06 -8.41 33.85
N SER A 126 10.96 -7.41 32.95
CA SER A 126 12.08 -6.50 32.65
C SER A 126 12.21 -5.34 33.62
N VAL A 127 11.12 -4.98 34.30
CA VAL A 127 11.10 -3.98 35.39
C VAL A 127 10.33 -4.55 36.58
N VAL A 128 10.84 -4.34 37.78
CA VAL A 128 10.22 -4.76 39.04
C VAL A 128 10.06 -3.61 40.01
N ALA A 129 9.00 -3.68 40.81
CA ALA A 129 8.73 -2.77 41.90
C ALA A 129 9.69 -3.01 43.08
N PRO A 130 10.11 -1.97 43.82
CA PRO A 130 10.82 -2.14 45.08
C PRO A 130 10.02 -3.00 46.07
N GLY A 131 10.68 -3.94 46.74
CA GLY A 131 10.07 -4.89 47.67
C GLY A 131 9.37 -6.08 46.99
N ALA A 132 9.31 -6.13 45.65
CA ALA A 132 8.77 -7.28 44.93
C ALA A 132 9.85 -8.36 44.70
N SER A 133 9.41 -9.61 44.63
CA SER A 133 10.22 -10.74 44.16
C SER A 133 10.12 -10.88 42.64
N ILE A 134 11.20 -11.31 42.02
CA ILE A 134 11.18 -11.79 40.63
C ILE A 134 10.70 -13.23 40.65
N ARG A 135 9.71 -13.53 39.81
CA ARG A 135 9.34 -14.89 39.42
C ARG A 135 9.56 -15.05 37.94
N GLY A 136 10.09 -16.18 37.54
CA GLY A 136 10.39 -16.47 36.16
C GLY A 136 10.94 -17.87 35.99
N ARG A 137 11.57 -18.11 34.86
CA ARG A 137 12.22 -19.38 34.57
C ARG A 137 13.46 -19.19 33.70
N ALA A 138 14.46 -20.03 33.93
CA ALA A 138 15.53 -20.27 32.98
C ALA A 138 15.08 -21.37 32.01
N SER A 139 15.06 -21.04 30.72
CA SER A 139 14.66 -21.93 29.63
C SER A 139 15.91 -22.38 28.87
N PHE A 140 16.05 -23.69 28.68
CA PHE A 140 17.20 -24.31 28.02
C PHE A 140 16.74 -25.12 26.82
N PHE A 141 17.30 -24.86 25.64
CA PHE A 141 17.09 -25.61 24.41
C PHE A 141 18.42 -26.24 23.97
N PRO A 142 18.66 -27.52 24.33
CA PRO A 142 19.91 -28.22 24.03
C PRO A 142 19.98 -28.64 22.56
N LEU A 143 21.13 -28.44 21.91
CA LEU A 143 21.41 -28.93 20.56
C LEU A 143 22.02 -30.34 20.58
N ARG A 144 22.57 -30.76 21.73
CA ARG A 144 23.19 -32.07 21.97
C ARG A 144 22.83 -32.59 23.38
N PRO A 145 22.97 -33.90 23.64
CA PRO A 145 22.68 -34.45 24.96
C PRO A 145 23.69 -33.91 25.98
N MET A 146 23.21 -33.40 27.11
CA MET A 146 24.08 -32.89 28.17
C MET A 146 23.41 -32.96 29.55
N ARG A 147 24.20 -32.91 30.61
CA ARG A 147 23.73 -32.76 31.99
C ARG A 147 24.26 -31.44 32.53
N LEU A 148 23.36 -30.59 33.03
CA LEU A 148 23.70 -29.28 33.56
C LEU A 148 23.44 -29.25 35.06
N SER A 149 24.43 -28.81 35.83
CA SER A 149 24.16 -28.26 37.16
C SER A 149 23.75 -26.80 36.98
N VAL A 150 22.59 -26.43 37.54
CA VAL A 150 22.00 -25.10 37.39
C VAL A 150 22.01 -24.41 38.75
N GLY A 151 22.68 -23.26 38.81
CA GLY A 151 22.69 -22.34 39.93
C GLY A 151 22.40 -20.93 39.45
N GLY A 152 22.04 -20.02 40.36
CA GLY A 152 21.77 -18.65 39.96
C GLY A 152 21.76 -17.67 41.11
N TYR A 153 22.03 -16.43 40.77
CA TYR A 153 21.99 -15.28 41.68
C TYR A 153 21.66 -14.02 40.87
N ILE A 154 21.22 -12.99 41.56
CA ILE A 154 21.17 -11.64 41.01
C ILE A 154 22.49 -10.95 41.36
N GLU A 155 23.17 -10.42 40.35
CA GLU A 155 24.38 -9.61 40.50
C GLU A 155 23.99 -8.13 40.45
N GLU A 156 24.22 -7.40 41.55
CA GLU A 156 24.18 -5.94 41.59
C GLU A 156 25.63 -5.44 41.56
N ARG A 157 26.11 -5.06 40.38
CA ARG A 157 27.47 -4.51 40.21
C ARG A 157 27.45 -3.00 40.25
N ARG A 158 27.90 -2.43 41.35
CA ARG A 158 28.10 -0.99 41.51
C ARG A 158 29.38 -0.57 40.80
N HIS A 159 29.24 0.04 39.63
CA HIS A 159 30.34 0.61 38.86
C HIS A 159 29.82 1.72 37.94
N MET A 160 30.48 2.89 37.92
CA MET A 160 29.97 4.09 37.23
C MET A 160 30.23 4.17 35.72
N SER A 161 30.79 3.15 35.07
CA SER A 161 30.81 3.05 33.59
C SER A 161 29.40 2.97 32.97
N VAL A 162 28.38 2.94 33.83
CA VAL A 162 26.98 2.68 33.56
C VAL A 162 26.13 3.98 33.59
N LEU A 163 26.73 5.17 33.71
CA LEU A 163 25.98 6.45 33.76
C LEU A 163 26.23 7.37 32.56
N GLY A 164 25.44 7.19 31.51
CA GLY A 164 25.31 8.15 30.40
C GLY A 164 24.38 9.34 30.68
N ARG A 165 23.79 9.50 31.88
CA ARG A 165 22.69 10.47 32.05
C ARG A 165 23.09 11.94 32.28
N ARG A 166 24.24 12.29 32.88
CA ARG A 166 24.57 13.72 33.22
C ARG A 166 26.05 14.12 33.35
N GLY A 167 27.02 13.31 32.89
CA GLY A 167 28.44 13.75 32.84
C GLY A 167 29.08 14.08 34.20
N TYR A 168 28.78 13.32 35.25
CA TYR A 168 29.40 13.51 36.57
C TYR A 168 30.82 12.93 36.64
N ASN A 169 31.67 13.55 37.48
CA ASN A 169 33.09 13.20 37.65
C ASN A 169 33.27 11.75 38.15
N ILE A 170 34.16 11.03 37.47
CA ILE A 170 34.16 9.56 37.31
C ILE A 170 35.00 8.86 38.41
N ASP A 171 35.84 9.60 39.13
CA ASP A 171 36.93 9.04 39.95
C ASP A 171 36.58 8.77 41.42
N ARG A 172 35.30 8.82 41.82
CA ARG A 172 34.90 8.79 43.25
C ARG A 172 33.89 7.71 43.67
N VAL A 173 33.51 6.79 42.79
CA VAL A 173 32.64 5.67 43.16
C VAL A 173 33.45 4.40 43.30
N SER A 174 33.54 3.88 44.52
CA SER A 174 34.18 2.59 44.82
C SER A 174 33.43 1.46 44.12
N PRO A 175 34.09 0.64 43.27
CA PRO A 175 33.50 -0.56 42.71
C PRO A 175 33.08 -1.52 43.81
N ASP A 176 31.91 -2.13 43.66
CA ASP A 176 31.41 -3.14 44.58
C ASP A 176 30.46 -4.10 43.87
N VAL A 177 30.41 -5.36 44.33
CA VAL A 177 29.57 -6.42 43.75
C VAL A 177 28.78 -7.06 44.87
N ARG A 178 27.46 -7.08 44.72
CA ARG A 178 26.55 -7.77 45.63
C ARG A 178 25.84 -8.89 44.89
N GLU A 179 25.89 -10.09 45.47
CA GLU A 179 25.16 -11.26 44.97
C GLU A 179 23.97 -11.55 45.86
N ILE A 180 22.79 -11.71 45.25
CA ILE A 180 21.56 -12.07 45.94
C ILE A 180 21.15 -13.46 45.42
N PRO A 181 21.09 -14.50 46.28
CA PRO A 181 20.83 -15.86 45.82
C PRO A 181 19.41 -16.02 45.25
N LEU A 182 19.28 -16.79 44.18
CA LEU A 182 17.98 -17.20 43.62
C LEU A 182 17.59 -18.58 44.15
N GLN A 183 16.30 -18.77 44.43
CA GLN A 183 15.72 -20.10 44.64
C GLN A 183 15.38 -20.70 43.27
N LEU A 184 15.82 -21.93 43.02
CA LEU A 184 15.61 -22.65 41.77
C LEU A 184 14.85 -23.96 42.03
N SER A 185 13.92 -24.33 41.13
CA SER A 185 13.14 -25.57 41.27
C SER A 185 13.93 -26.86 41.00
N GLY A 186 15.16 -26.78 40.48
CA GLY A 186 16.02 -27.92 40.19
C GLY A 186 17.51 -27.56 40.15
N GLY A 187 18.37 -28.45 40.64
CA GLY A 187 19.83 -28.25 40.71
C GLY A 187 20.65 -29.04 39.69
N GLU A 188 20.16 -30.19 39.23
CA GLU A 188 20.73 -30.94 38.11
C GLU A 188 19.63 -31.30 37.12
N VAL A 189 19.90 -31.05 35.84
CA VAL A 189 18.94 -31.24 34.76
C VAL A 189 19.57 -32.06 33.65
N GLU A 190 18.90 -33.14 33.25
CA GLU A 190 19.26 -33.92 32.07
C GLU A 190 18.56 -33.33 30.85
N LEU A 191 19.35 -32.94 29.85
CA LEU A 191 18.88 -32.28 28.65
C LEU A 191 19.01 -33.22 27.45
N LYS A 192 17.87 -33.52 26.83
CA LYS A 192 17.82 -34.28 25.57
C LYS A 192 17.79 -33.32 24.38
N PRO A 193 18.49 -33.63 23.28
CA PRO A 193 18.54 -32.74 22.12
C PRO A 193 17.15 -32.29 21.66
N ARG A 194 16.98 -30.99 21.47
CA ARG A 194 15.77 -30.32 20.98
C ARG A 194 14.53 -30.49 21.89
N GLU A 195 14.71 -30.95 23.12
CA GLU A 195 13.66 -30.95 24.13
C GLU A 195 13.89 -29.78 25.10
N PRO A 196 13.06 -28.73 25.07
CA PRO A 196 13.24 -27.58 25.95
C PRO A 196 12.96 -27.97 27.40
N VAL A 197 13.81 -27.51 28.31
CA VAL A 197 13.66 -27.72 29.75
C VAL A 197 13.64 -26.39 30.50
N TYR A 198 12.83 -26.34 31.55
CA TYR A 198 12.55 -25.13 32.31
C TYR A 198 12.94 -25.33 33.77
N VAL A 199 13.66 -24.35 34.32
CA VAL A 199 13.98 -24.27 35.75
C VAL A 199 13.34 -22.99 36.28
N GLU A 200 12.32 -23.14 37.13
CA GLU A 200 11.66 -21.99 37.76
C GLU A 200 12.65 -21.29 38.69
N LEU A 201 12.62 -19.96 38.69
CA LEU A 201 13.44 -19.12 39.54
C LEU A 201 12.57 -18.14 40.33
N GLU A 202 12.94 -17.94 41.61
CA GLU A 202 12.34 -16.93 42.48
C GLU A 202 13.44 -16.18 43.25
N SER A 203 13.36 -14.85 43.26
CA SER A 203 14.24 -14.03 44.09
C SER A 203 13.61 -13.75 45.46
N PRO A 204 14.42 -13.47 46.49
CA PRO A 204 13.90 -12.75 47.66
C PRO A 204 13.37 -11.36 47.23
N PRO A 205 12.55 -10.70 48.07
CA PRO A 205 12.13 -9.32 47.86
C PRO A 205 13.32 -8.40 47.58
N LEU A 206 13.24 -7.63 46.49
CA LEU A 206 14.34 -6.78 46.03
C LEU A 206 14.12 -5.34 46.47
N GLU A 207 14.92 -4.88 47.42
CA GLU A 207 14.86 -3.51 47.90
C GLU A 207 15.53 -2.54 46.92
N TRP A 208 14.92 -1.37 46.73
CA TRP A 208 15.57 -0.28 46.00
C TRP A 208 16.41 0.54 46.96
N SER A 209 17.67 0.81 46.60
CA SER A 209 18.53 1.70 47.37
C SER A 209 19.15 2.75 46.49
N PHE A 210 19.13 4.00 46.96
CA PHE A 210 19.82 5.09 46.28
C PHE A 210 21.32 4.79 46.12
N HIS A 211 21.92 3.96 46.97
CA HIS A 211 23.35 3.67 46.93
C HIS A 211 23.77 2.68 45.82
N TYR A 212 22.93 1.70 45.47
CA TYR A 212 23.23 0.71 44.42
C TYR A 212 22.44 0.96 43.14
N SER A 213 21.14 1.20 43.25
CA SER A 213 20.22 1.23 42.10
C SER A 213 20.45 2.42 41.15
N ILE A 214 21.24 3.42 41.54
CA ILE A 214 21.65 4.54 40.65
C ILE A 214 22.97 4.27 39.92
N TYR A 215 23.76 3.29 40.36
CA TYR A 215 25.13 3.01 39.90
C TYR A 215 25.32 1.55 39.41
N ALA A 216 24.23 0.79 39.29
CA ALA A 216 24.25 -0.62 38.90
C ALA A 216 23.03 -0.93 38.02
N ILE A 217 23.22 -1.74 36.97
CA ILE A 217 22.13 -2.46 36.30
C ILE A 217 22.12 -3.87 36.90
N PRO A 218 21.07 -4.26 37.63
CA PRO A 218 21.00 -5.59 38.20
C PRO A 218 20.83 -6.63 37.08
N GLN A 219 21.53 -7.76 37.22
CA GLN A 219 21.48 -8.85 36.25
C GLN A 219 21.07 -10.15 36.94
N ILE A 220 20.13 -10.87 36.35
CA ILE A 220 19.91 -12.28 36.68
C ILE A 220 21.05 -13.07 36.02
N VAL A 221 21.83 -13.78 36.82
CA VAL A 221 22.93 -14.64 36.37
C VAL A 221 22.56 -16.09 36.64
N ILE A 222 22.43 -16.88 35.57
CA ILE A 222 22.24 -18.33 35.64
C ILE A 222 23.55 -19.02 35.23
N LYS A 223 24.12 -19.77 36.16
CA LYS A 223 25.28 -20.64 35.95
C LYS A 223 24.79 -22.02 35.56
N ALA A 224 25.10 -22.45 34.34
CA ALA A 224 24.65 -23.74 33.80
C ALA A 224 25.80 -24.48 33.12
N GLY A 225 26.35 -25.51 33.79
CA GLY A 225 27.43 -26.35 33.22
C GLY A 225 28.65 -25.57 32.71
N GLY A 226 29.13 -24.59 33.49
CA GLY A 226 30.28 -23.74 33.16
C GLY A 226 29.95 -22.49 32.32
N ARG A 227 28.69 -22.33 31.88
CA ARG A 227 28.22 -21.16 31.13
C ARG A 227 27.55 -20.15 32.06
N GLU A 228 27.64 -18.87 31.73
CA GLU A 228 26.89 -17.80 32.39
C GLU A 228 25.88 -17.18 31.43
N ILE A 229 24.60 -17.36 31.72
CA ILE A 229 23.50 -16.73 31.01
C ILE A 229 23.09 -15.52 31.83
N ARG A 230 23.10 -14.34 31.21
CA ARG A 230 22.89 -13.07 31.90
C ARG A 230 21.71 -12.33 31.30
N ARG A 231 20.81 -11.84 32.15
CA ARG A 231 19.72 -10.96 31.73
C ARG A 231 19.61 -9.74 32.63
N ALA A 232 19.69 -8.56 32.02
CA ALA A 232 19.45 -7.30 32.70
C ALA A 232 17.97 -7.10 33.02
N PHE A 233 17.70 -6.42 34.13
CA PHE A 233 16.39 -5.92 34.49
C PHE A 233 16.56 -4.61 35.29
N SER A 234 15.46 -3.97 35.65
CA SER A 234 15.48 -2.75 36.46
C SER A 234 14.62 -2.89 37.71
N ILE A 235 15.13 -2.44 38.86
CA ILE A 235 14.33 -2.18 40.07
C ILE A 235 14.03 -0.68 40.07
N ASN A 236 12.78 -0.29 39.82
CA ASN A 236 12.46 1.12 39.58
C ASN A 236 11.23 1.58 40.40
N PRO A 237 11.40 2.50 41.37
CA PRO A 237 10.27 3.06 42.12
C PRO A 237 9.33 3.88 41.23
N ASP A 238 9.84 4.53 40.18
CA ASP A 238 9.02 5.33 39.26
C ASP A 238 8.09 4.43 38.43
N TYR A 239 8.50 3.18 38.16
CA TYR A 239 7.67 2.19 37.50
C TYR A 239 6.49 1.76 38.39
N SER A 240 6.73 1.53 39.69
CA SER A 240 5.65 1.25 40.65
C SER A 240 4.66 2.41 40.74
N ALA A 241 5.16 3.64 40.78
CA ALA A 241 4.31 4.83 40.77
C ALA A 241 3.50 4.94 39.47
N ALA A 242 4.09 4.60 38.31
CA ALA A 242 3.41 4.58 37.02
C ALA A 242 2.27 3.55 36.99
N LEU A 243 2.53 2.32 37.46
CA LEU A 243 1.54 1.25 37.56
C LEU A 243 0.41 1.61 38.55
N GLU A 244 0.74 2.17 39.71
CA GLU A 244 -0.27 2.62 40.67
C GLU A 244 -1.15 3.71 40.05
N LEU A 245 -0.54 4.71 39.39
CA LEU A 245 -1.27 5.76 38.70
C LEU A 245 -2.18 5.19 37.60
N LEU A 246 -1.65 4.27 36.78
CA LEU A 246 -2.40 3.59 35.73
C LEU A 246 -3.56 2.79 36.31
N GLY A 247 -3.33 1.98 37.34
CA GLY A 247 -4.38 1.19 38.01
C GLY A 247 -5.43 2.06 38.71
N ARG A 248 -5.06 3.26 39.19
CA ARG A 248 -5.99 4.25 39.75
C ARG A 248 -6.82 4.93 38.67
N ARG A 249 -6.23 5.28 37.53
CA ARG A 249 -6.92 6.01 36.44
C ARG A 249 -7.67 5.10 35.47
N LYS A 250 -7.17 3.89 35.25
CA LYS A 250 -7.70 2.86 34.35
C LYS A 250 -7.75 1.50 35.07
N PRO A 251 -8.66 1.30 36.05
CA PRO A 251 -8.72 0.07 36.84
C PRO A 251 -8.97 -1.20 36.03
N TRP A 252 -9.50 -1.07 34.81
CA TRP A 252 -9.73 -2.16 33.87
C TRP A 252 -8.44 -2.71 33.23
N TYR A 253 -7.30 -2.00 33.32
CA TYR A 253 -6.03 -2.40 32.71
C TYR A 253 -5.13 -3.27 33.61
N LYS A 254 -5.55 -3.60 34.84
CA LYS A 254 -4.74 -4.26 35.89
C LYS A 254 -4.05 -5.58 35.53
N HIS A 255 -4.34 -6.19 34.38
CA HIS A 255 -3.73 -7.43 33.91
C HIS A 255 -3.05 -7.30 32.53
N GLY A 256 -2.99 -6.09 31.96
CA GLY A 256 -2.38 -5.83 30.65
C GLY A 256 -0.91 -5.35 30.72
N GLU A 257 -0.33 -5.23 31.91
CA GLU A 257 0.99 -4.64 32.16
C GLU A 257 2.12 -5.36 31.38
N GLU A 258 1.95 -6.66 31.13
CA GLU A 258 2.91 -7.47 30.36
C GLU A 258 2.98 -7.09 28.87
N LEU A 259 1.94 -6.45 28.33
CA LEU A 259 1.85 -6.02 26.93
C LEU A 259 2.74 -4.81 26.63
N LEU A 260 3.05 -3.99 27.64
CA LEU A 260 3.84 -2.75 27.51
C LEU A 260 5.22 -2.82 28.18
N ASN A 261 5.56 -3.96 28.78
CA ASN A 261 6.89 -4.16 29.36
C ASN A 261 7.92 -4.35 28.23
N GLU A 262 8.44 -3.24 27.72
CA GLU A 262 9.60 -3.24 26.81
C GLU A 262 10.79 -3.93 27.49
N ALA A 263 11.62 -4.61 26.69
CA ALA A 263 12.78 -5.29 27.23
C ALA A 263 13.81 -4.27 27.74
N VAL A 264 14.26 -4.42 28.99
CA VAL A 264 15.46 -3.74 29.50
C VAL A 264 16.67 -4.48 28.95
N ASP A 265 17.08 -4.12 27.74
CA ASP A 265 18.24 -4.72 27.08
C ASP A 265 19.48 -3.86 27.35
N GLY A 266 20.09 -3.98 28.53
CA GLY A 266 21.46 -3.56 28.88
C GLY A 266 21.92 -2.09 28.62
N LEU A 267 21.16 -1.28 27.89
CA LEU A 267 21.55 -0.05 27.21
C LEU A 267 20.73 1.17 27.68
N TYR A 268 20.42 1.24 28.98
CA TYR A 268 20.07 2.50 29.68
C TYR A 268 18.69 3.13 29.41
N VAL A 269 17.64 2.34 29.16
CA VAL A 269 16.31 2.90 28.88
C VAL A 269 15.22 2.52 29.87
N ASP A 270 15.52 2.45 31.17
CA ASP A 270 14.48 2.30 32.22
C ASP A 270 13.39 3.39 32.16
N ARG A 271 13.70 4.55 31.55
CA ARG A 271 12.73 5.64 31.36
C ARG A 271 11.61 5.29 30.36
N ALA A 272 11.94 4.61 29.26
CA ALA A 272 10.97 4.37 28.19
C ALA A 272 9.83 3.45 28.66
N ALA A 273 10.17 2.43 29.45
CA ALA A 273 9.20 1.52 30.03
C ALA A 273 8.19 2.23 30.98
N ALA A 274 8.65 3.19 31.78
CA ALA A 274 7.77 3.94 32.68
C ALA A 274 6.99 5.05 31.94
N ASP A 275 7.62 5.76 31.00
CA ASP A 275 7.02 6.85 30.22
C ASP A 275 5.76 6.38 29.48
N HIS A 276 5.80 5.20 28.85
CA HIS A 276 4.63 4.64 28.16
C HIS A 276 3.45 4.33 29.09
N LEU A 277 3.71 3.90 30.32
CA LEU A 277 2.68 3.68 31.34
C LEU A 277 2.08 4.99 31.83
N TYR A 278 2.91 6.01 32.06
CA TYR A 278 2.44 7.35 32.41
C TYR A 278 1.57 7.94 31.30
N GLU A 279 2.04 7.86 30.05
CA GLU A 279 1.29 8.30 28.88
C GLU A 279 -0.07 7.59 28.80
N LEU A 280 -0.11 6.26 28.95
CA LEU A 280 -1.37 5.51 28.94
C LEU A 280 -2.30 5.91 30.10
N ALA A 281 -1.74 6.15 31.29
CA ALA A 281 -2.50 6.55 32.46
C ALA A 281 -3.16 7.92 32.29
N VAL A 282 -2.51 8.85 31.58
CA VAL A 282 -3.05 10.20 31.33
C VAL A 282 -3.85 10.30 30.04
N ASP A 283 -3.67 9.36 29.10
CA ASP A 283 -4.43 9.32 27.85
C ASP A 283 -5.94 9.19 28.14
N PRO A 284 -6.79 10.04 27.53
CA PRO A 284 -8.23 9.94 27.75
C PRO A 284 -8.77 8.55 27.36
N LEU A 285 -8.21 7.92 26.32
CA LEU A 285 -8.72 6.67 25.72
C LEU A 285 -10.23 6.71 25.52
N ALA A 286 -10.74 7.84 25.05
CA ALA A 286 -12.17 8.07 24.92
C ALA A 286 -12.55 8.14 23.43
N PRO A 287 -13.53 7.39 22.97
CA PRO A 287 -14.15 7.65 21.68
C PRO A 287 -15.00 8.93 21.75
N ARG A 288 -15.07 9.66 20.64
CA ARG A 288 -16.04 10.73 20.41
C ARG A 288 -17.31 10.09 19.84
N PRO A 289 -18.45 10.14 20.53
CA PRO A 289 -19.66 9.47 20.09
C PRO A 289 -20.14 10.01 18.74
N ASN A 290 -20.50 9.09 17.83
CA ASN A 290 -21.05 9.40 16.51
C ASN A 290 -20.21 10.41 15.68
N ALA A 291 -18.89 10.24 15.67
CA ALA A 291 -17.95 11.16 15.05
C ALA A 291 -18.15 11.28 13.53
N PHE A 292 -18.58 10.21 12.86
CA PHE A 292 -18.75 10.20 11.40
C PHE A 292 -20.21 10.22 10.97
N PHE A 293 -21.06 9.46 11.68
CA PHE A 293 -22.43 9.17 11.22
C PHE A 293 -23.53 9.69 12.17
N GLY A 294 -23.22 10.60 13.09
CA GLY A 294 -24.19 11.12 14.08
C GLY A 294 -25.38 11.89 13.54
N GLY A 295 -25.29 12.39 12.30
CA GLY A 295 -26.39 13.02 11.59
C GLY A 295 -27.28 12.07 10.79
N ALA A 296 -26.99 10.76 10.78
CA ALA A 296 -27.76 9.77 10.03
C ALA A 296 -29.12 9.53 10.71
N GLY A 297 -30.05 10.47 10.52
CA GLY A 297 -31.45 10.39 10.92
C GLY A 297 -32.22 9.36 10.09
N ARG A 298 -33.46 9.69 9.69
CA ARG A 298 -34.20 8.87 8.70
C ARG A 298 -33.44 8.92 7.37
N ILE A 299 -32.92 7.78 6.94
CA ILE A 299 -32.35 7.61 5.61
C ILE A 299 -33.50 7.42 4.62
N GLY A 300 -33.62 8.32 3.64
CA GLY A 300 -34.60 8.18 2.58
C GLY A 300 -34.34 6.97 1.67
N ALA A 301 -35.35 6.62 0.88
CA ALA A 301 -35.35 5.40 0.07
C ALA A 301 -34.16 5.30 -0.90
N ARG A 302 -33.72 6.43 -1.48
CA ARG A 302 -32.60 6.47 -2.44
C ARG A 302 -31.27 6.15 -1.77
N ALA A 303 -30.95 6.85 -0.67
CA ALA A 303 -29.75 6.58 0.12
C ALA A 303 -29.76 5.14 0.69
N LEU A 304 -30.93 4.64 1.13
CA LEU A 304 -31.07 3.25 1.57
C LEU A 304 -30.80 2.24 0.43
N GLY A 305 -31.22 2.56 -0.79
CA GLY A 305 -30.90 1.78 -1.98
C GLY A 305 -29.39 1.72 -2.25
N LEU A 306 -28.68 2.84 -2.10
CA LEU A 306 -27.22 2.88 -2.21
C LEU A 306 -26.52 2.11 -1.09
N ILE A 307 -27.05 2.14 0.14
CA ILE A 307 -26.54 1.31 1.24
C ILE A 307 -26.65 -0.16 0.88
N LYS A 308 -27.80 -0.62 0.35
CA LYS A 308 -27.94 -2.01 -0.09
C LYS A 308 -26.92 -2.38 -1.16
N ARG A 309 -26.70 -1.51 -2.15
CA ARG A 309 -25.65 -1.72 -3.18
C ARG A 309 -24.24 -1.76 -2.60
N TYR A 310 -23.92 -0.87 -1.66
CA TYR A 310 -22.64 -0.91 -0.94
C TYR A 310 -22.43 -2.24 -0.21
N LEU A 311 -23.49 -2.77 0.41
CA LEU A 311 -23.47 -4.07 1.10
C LEU A 311 -23.38 -5.26 0.13
N GLU A 312 -23.96 -5.16 -1.07
CA GLU A 312 -23.88 -6.18 -2.14
C GLU A 312 -22.50 -6.25 -2.78
N GLY A 313 -21.75 -5.13 -2.81
CA GLY A 313 -20.40 -5.12 -3.36
C GLY A 313 -19.51 -6.15 -2.65
N ALA A 314 -18.55 -6.75 -3.37
CA ALA A 314 -17.53 -7.56 -2.72
C ALA A 314 -16.82 -6.71 -1.65
N ALA A 315 -16.54 -7.28 -0.49
CA ALA A 315 -15.44 -6.74 0.30
C ALA A 315 -14.16 -7.17 -0.42
N ASP A 316 -13.30 -6.23 -0.78
CA ASP A 316 -12.05 -6.52 -1.49
C ASP A 316 -11.34 -7.73 -0.84
N GLY A 317 -11.18 -8.82 -1.61
CA GLY A 317 -10.68 -10.10 -1.13
C GLY A 317 -11.73 -11.21 -0.99
N GLY A 318 -12.43 -11.56 -2.08
CA GLY A 318 -13.20 -12.82 -2.16
C GLY A 318 -12.35 -14.02 -1.73
N GLU A 319 -12.96 -14.97 -1.02
CA GLU A 319 -12.39 -16.22 -0.42
C GLU A 319 -11.06 -16.15 0.37
N SER A 320 -10.31 -15.05 0.31
CA SER A 320 -9.05 -14.82 1.00
C SER A 320 -9.24 -14.12 2.36
N TRP A 321 -10.34 -14.44 3.04
CA TRP A 321 -10.56 -14.24 4.49
C TRP A 321 -9.34 -14.62 5.32
N TYR A 322 -8.64 -15.60 4.78
CA TYR A 322 -7.39 -16.14 5.17
C TYR A 322 -6.62 -16.42 3.87
N LEU A 323 -5.95 -15.42 3.31
CA LEU A 323 -4.66 -15.74 2.72
C LEU A 323 -3.85 -16.29 3.88
N TYR A 324 -3.79 -17.63 3.98
CA TYR A 324 -2.87 -18.32 4.87
C TYR A 324 -3.12 -18.22 6.38
N LYS A 325 -4.38 -18.03 6.80
CA LYS A 325 -4.81 -17.87 8.20
C LYS A 325 -4.49 -16.50 8.85
N ILE A 326 -4.31 -15.45 8.04
CA ILE A 326 -3.92 -14.10 8.48
C ILE A 326 -5.08 -13.09 8.30
N ILE A 327 -5.28 -12.18 9.26
CA ILE A 327 -6.22 -11.04 9.12
C ILE A 327 -5.66 -10.05 8.09
N THR A 328 -6.44 -9.77 7.05
CA THR A 328 -6.12 -8.79 6.00
C THR A 328 -7.03 -7.57 6.09
N THR A 329 -6.76 -6.55 5.26
CA THR A 329 -7.64 -5.39 5.03
C THR A 329 -9.07 -5.76 4.65
N GLY A 330 -9.24 -6.83 3.87
CA GLY A 330 -10.57 -7.31 3.47
C GLY A 330 -11.46 -7.70 4.67
N VAL A 331 -10.86 -8.12 5.80
CA VAL A 331 -11.61 -8.43 7.03
C VAL A 331 -12.20 -7.16 7.66
N ALA A 332 -11.44 -6.06 7.66
CA ALA A 332 -11.91 -4.79 8.18
C ALA A 332 -13.06 -4.18 7.35
N ALA A 333 -12.98 -4.29 6.01
CA ALA A 333 -14.07 -3.87 5.12
C ALA A 333 -15.37 -4.63 5.40
N LYS A 334 -15.28 -5.92 5.76
CA LYS A 334 -16.45 -6.74 6.14
C LYS A 334 -17.01 -6.35 7.48
N ALA A 335 -16.16 -6.05 8.46
CA ALA A 335 -16.63 -5.49 9.73
C ALA A 335 -17.40 -4.19 9.51
N LEU A 336 -16.94 -3.30 8.61
CA LEU A 336 -17.68 -2.09 8.26
C LEU A 336 -19.02 -2.39 7.59
N LYS A 337 -19.04 -3.29 6.59
CA LYS A 337 -20.30 -3.70 5.93
C LYS A 337 -21.27 -4.34 6.91
N ALA A 338 -20.80 -5.22 7.79
CA ALA A 338 -21.63 -5.87 8.80
C ALA A 338 -22.17 -4.87 9.83
N ALA A 339 -21.34 -3.92 10.29
CA ALA A 339 -21.75 -2.81 11.14
C ALA A 339 -22.80 -1.91 10.46
N ALA A 340 -22.64 -1.61 9.17
CA ALA A 340 -23.59 -0.84 8.38
C ALA A 340 -24.92 -1.59 8.17
N ALA A 341 -24.87 -2.89 7.87
CA ALA A 341 -26.06 -3.75 7.75
C ALA A 341 -26.85 -3.76 9.06
N TYR A 342 -26.19 -3.92 10.21
CA TYR A 342 -26.84 -3.79 11.50
C TYR A 342 -27.44 -2.39 11.70
N LYS A 343 -26.66 -1.33 11.50
CA LYS A 343 -27.08 0.05 11.79
C LYS A 343 -28.33 0.43 11.00
N PHE A 344 -28.33 0.13 9.70
CA PHE A 344 -29.32 0.65 8.74
C PHE A 344 -30.40 -0.37 8.35
N LEU A 345 -30.12 -1.67 8.40
CA LEU A 345 -31.08 -2.73 8.05
C LEU A 345 -31.56 -3.54 9.27
N LYS A 346 -30.99 -3.30 10.46
CA LYS A 346 -31.30 -4.02 11.70
C LYS A 346 -31.03 -5.53 11.62
N ASP A 347 -29.99 -5.90 10.87
CA ASP A 347 -29.51 -7.28 10.78
C ASP A 347 -28.69 -7.67 12.02
N GLU A 348 -29.32 -8.37 12.96
CA GLU A 348 -28.66 -8.85 14.21
C GLU A 348 -27.57 -9.90 13.95
N LYS A 349 -27.65 -10.66 12.85
CA LYS A 349 -26.58 -11.62 12.50
C LYS A 349 -25.31 -10.86 12.12
N ALA A 350 -25.45 -9.80 11.32
CA ALA A 350 -24.34 -8.94 10.92
C ALA A 350 -23.67 -8.26 12.13
N LEU A 351 -24.43 -7.92 13.19
CA LEU A 351 -23.83 -7.41 14.43
C LEU A 351 -22.85 -8.42 15.04
N GLY A 352 -23.26 -9.69 15.14
CA GLY A 352 -22.38 -10.76 15.64
C GLY A 352 -21.11 -10.93 14.81
N GLU A 353 -21.21 -10.81 13.48
CA GLU A 353 -20.06 -10.86 12.58
C GLU A 353 -19.08 -9.70 12.81
N ALA A 354 -19.58 -8.47 12.95
CA ALA A 354 -18.75 -7.29 13.23
C ALA A 354 -18.05 -7.41 14.60
N LEU A 355 -18.77 -7.84 15.65
CA LEU A 355 -18.19 -8.06 16.98
C LEU A 355 -17.15 -9.18 16.97
N GLY A 356 -17.38 -10.26 16.23
CA GLY A 356 -16.41 -11.35 16.07
C GLY A 356 -15.09 -10.89 15.43
N VAL A 357 -15.16 -10.00 14.43
CA VAL A 357 -13.95 -9.40 13.85
C VAL A 357 -13.21 -8.55 14.88
N PHE A 358 -13.91 -7.69 15.62
CA PHE A 358 -13.28 -6.88 16.67
C PHE A 358 -12.62 -7.72 17.75
N GLU A 359 -13.27 -8.79 18.20
CA GLU A 359 -12.72 -9.73 19.18
C GLU A 359 -11.42 -10.36 18.66
N THR A 360 -11.43 -10.82 17.41
CA THR A 360 -10.25 -11.44 16.77
C THR A 360 -9.10 -10.43 16.63
N VAL A 361 -9.39 -9.20 16.20
CA VAL A 361 -8.36 -8.14 16.08
C VAL A 361 -7.75 -7.81 17.43
N ALA A 362 -8.56 -7.65 18.47
CA ALA A 362 -8.08 -7.39 19.83
C ALA A 362 -7.21 -8.54 20.36
N GLU A 363 -7.66 -9.79 20.17
CA GLU A 363 -6.93 -10.99 20.60
C GLU A 363 -5.58 -11.14 19.88
N LEU A 364 -5.54 -10.94 18.56
CA LEU A 364 -4.29 -11.04 17.79
C LEU A 364 -3.34 -9.88 18.10
N TYR A 365 -3.85 -8.67 18.39
CA TYR A 365 -3.03 -7.56 18.87
C TYR A 365 -2.36 -7.92 20.20
N GLU A 366 -3.12 -8.45 21.17
CA GLU A 366 -2.62 -8.83 22.49
C GLU A 366 -1.59 -9.97 22.42
N LYS A 367 -1.76 -10.91 21.49
CA LYS A 367 -0.78 -11.98 21.22
C LYS A 367 0.42 -11.49 20.40
N GLY A 368 0.38 -10.27 19.87
CA GLY A 368 1.39 -9.75 18.96
C GLY A 368 1.45 -10.50 17.63
N GLU A 369 0.34 -11.07 17.17
CA GLU A 369 0.25 -11.90 15.96
C GLU A 369 -0.38 -11.16 14.76
N LEU A 370 -0.73 -9.88 14.92
CA LEU A 370 -1.36 -9.05 13.89
C LEU A 370 -0.33 -8.48 12.87
N ILE A 371 0.78 -9.19 12.65
CA ILE A 371 2.00 -8.63 12.04
C ILE A 371 1.79 -8.25 10.57
N HIS A 372 1.16 -9.10 9.76
CA HIS A 372 0.88 -8.75 8.35
C HIS A 372 -0.02 -7.52 8.19
N PHE A 373 -0.93 -7.31 9.14
CA PHE A 373 -1.74 -6.10 9.18
C PHE A 373 -0.88 -4.88 9.53
N PHE A 374 0.12 -5.04 10.41
CA PHE A 374 1.07 -3.99 10.76
C PHE A 374 2.06 -3.68 9.64
N ASN A 375 2.59 -4.70 8.95
CA ASN A 375 3.40 -4.53 7.75
C ASN A 375 2.60 -3.75 6.70
N GLY A 376 1.30 -4.03 6.57
CA GLY A 376 0.41 -3.28 5.71
C GLY A 376 0.10 -1.85 6.18
N LEU A 377 0.38 -1.46 7.43
CA LEU A 377 0.24 -0.04 7.83
C LEU A 377 1.15 0.82 6.98
N GLN A 378 2.37 0.36 6.71
CA GLN A 378 3.28 0.93 5.74
C GLN A 378 2.91 0.44 4.33
N GLY A 379 2.72 1.34 3.37
CA GLY A 379 2.28 0.97 2.01
C GLY A 379 0.76 0.85 1.85
N GLY A 380 -0.01 1.32 2.84
CA GLY A 380 -1.42 1.69 2.69
C GLY A 380 -2.46 0.60 2.96
N GLY A 381 -2.13 -0.69 2.83
CA GLY A 381 -3.06 -1.80 3.09
C GLY A 381 -3.65 -1.76 4.51
N GLY A 382 -2.91 -2.22 5.50
CA GLY A 382 -3.28 -2.21 6.92
C GLY A 382 -3.76 -0.86 7.44
N ALA A 383 -3.24 0.27 6.91
CA ALA A 383 -3.77 1.59 7.20
C ALA A 383 -5.25 1.69 6.80
N GLY A 384 -5.58 1.25 5.58
CA GLY A 384 -6.96 1.09 5.16
C GLY A 384 -7.80 0.17 6.01
N GLY A 385 -7.22 -0.91 6.53
CA GLY A 385 -7.88 -1.73 7.52
C GLY A 385 -8.26 -0.94 8.79
N MET A 386 -7.34 -0.16 9.36
CA MET A 386 -7.62 0.66 10.55
C MET A 386 -8.67 1.74 10.30
N PHE A 387 -8.63 2.36 9.12
CA PHE A 387 -9.67 3.29 8.68
C PHE A 387 -11.06 2.62 8.72
N GLN A 388 -11.21 1.47 8.07
CA GLN A 388 -12.48 0.73 8.00
C GLN A 388 -12.96 0.28 9.39
N LEU A 389 -12.06 -0.23 10.24
CA LEU A 389 -12.39 -0.62 11.62
C LEU A 389 -12.86 0.58 12.47
N SER A 390 -12.27 1.76 12.28
CA SER A 390 -12.67 2.97 13.00
C SER A 390 -14.08 3.44 12.61
N LEU A 391 -14.45 3.32 11.34
CA LEU A 391 -15.81 3.60 10.87
C LEU A 391 -16.81 2.56 11.39
N ALA A 392 -16.42 1.27 11.37
CA ALA A 392 -17.24 0.19 11.89
C ALA A 392 -17.53 0.41 13.38
N PHE A 393 -16.50 0.81 14.14
CA PHE A 393 -16.61 1.10 15.56
C PHE A 393 -17.60 2.25 15.79
N ASP A 394 -17.55 3.33 15.00
CA ASP A 394 -18.49 4.46 15.11
C ASP A 394 -19.95 4.04 14.89
N LEU A 395 -20.22 3.15 13.94
CA LEU A 395 -21.59 2.73 13.61
C LEU A 395 -22.26 1.93 14.73
N ILE A 396 -21.50 1.07 15.42
CA ILE A 396 -22.01 0.12 16.42
C ILE A 396 -21.43 0.32 17.83
N GLU A 397 -20.84 1.47 18.12
CA GLU A 397 -20.18 1.78 19.40
C GLU A 397 -21.04 1.45 20.62
N ASP A 398 -22.35 1.71 20.52
CA ASP A 398 -23.36 1.49 21.57
C ASP A 398 -23.74 0.01 21.75
N ARG A 399 -23.18 -0.88 20.94
CA ARG A 399 -23.36 -2.34 21.02
C ARG A 399 -22.07 -3.10 21.34
N ILE A 400 -20.91 -2.42 21.32
CA ILE A 400 -19.64 -3.05 21.66
C ILE A 400 -19.58 -3.24 23.19
N PRO A 401 -19.40 -4.48 23.70
CA PRO A 401 -19.23 -4.73 25.13
C PRO A 401 -18.06 -3.92 25.70
N GLU A 402 -18.22 -3.38 26.90
CA GLU A 402 -17.26 -2.44 27.48
C GLU A 402 -15.83 -3.04 27.61
N ALA A 403 -15.72 -4.33 27.93
CA ALA A 403 -14.44 -5.03 27.98
C ALA A 403 -13.74 -5.05 26.61
N LEU A 404 -14.47 -5.39 25.54
CA LEU A 404 -13.94 -5.39 24.18
C LEU A 404 -13.61 -3.96 23.71
N LYS A 405 -14.46 -2.98 24.05
CA LYS A 405 -14.21 -1.56 23.74
C LYS A 405 -12.88 -1.09 24.30
N ASN A 406 -12.59 -1.38 25.57
CA ASN A 406 -11.33 -1.01 26.22
C ASN A 406 -10.11 -1.65 25.52
N ARG A 407 -10.20 -2.92 25.11
CA ARG A 407 -9.14 -3.61 24.36
C ARG A 407 -8.92 -2.96 22.99
N LEU A 408 -9.99 -2.70 22.25
CA LEU A 408 -9.92 -2.02 20.93
C LEU A 408 -9.31 -0.62 21.04
N LEU A 409 -9.60 0.13 22.10
CA LEU A 409 -9.00 1.45 22.31
C LEU A 409 -7.47 1.39 22.40
N LEU A 410 -6.90 0.31 22.96
CA LEU A 410 -5.46 0.08 22.95
C LEU A 410 -4.93 -0.17 21.53
N VAL A 411 -5.64 -1.00 20.75
CA VAL A 411 -5.31 -1.27 19.34
C VAL A 411 -5.28 0.03 18.52
N PHE A 412 -6.36 0.82 18.60
CA PHE A 412 -6.50 2.07 17.85
C PHE A 412 -5.49 3.13 18.27
N ARG A 413 -5.21 3.23 19.57
CA ARG A 413 -4.19 4.14 20.09
C ARG A 413 -2.80 3.77 19.60
N TRP A 414 -2.45 2.48 19.66
CA TRP A 414 -1.19 1.99 19.13
C TRP A 414 -1.08 2.28 17.63
N ALA A 415 -2.11 1.95 16.85
CA ALA A 415 -2.12 2.19 15.42
C ALA A 415 -1.97 3.68 15.07
N GLN A 416 -2.64 4.58 15.81
CA GLN A 416 -2.48 6.02 15.63
C GLN A 416 -1.02 6.45 15.87
N ARG A 417 -0.37 5.91 16.90
CA ARG A 417 1.03 6.24 17.22
C ARG A 417 2.00 5.76 16.16
N GLU A 418 1.77 4.59 15.57
CA GLU A 418 2.60 4.13 14.45
C GLU A 418 2.36 4.97 13.19
N LEU A 419 1.10 5.26 12.86
CA LEU A 419 0.76 6.14 11.74
C LEU A 419 1.30 7.57 11.92
N LEU A 420 1.44 8.05 13.16
CA LEU A 420 2.12 9.32 13.45
C LEU A 420 3.60 9.28 13.10
N LYS A 421 4.27 8.12 13.14
CA LYS A 421 5.66 7.98 12.70
C LYS A 421 5.76 7.90 11.17
N LEU A 422 4.80 7.24 10.53
CA LEU A 422 4.79 6.96 9.09
C LEU A 422 4.30 8.12 8.21
N ALA A 423 3.24 8.81 8.62
CA ALA A 423 2.69 9.91 7.83
C ALA A 423 3.73 11.03 7.64
N ASN A 424 3.76 11.68 6.47
CA ASN A 424 4.74 12.72 6.09
C ASN A 424 6.18 12.21 5.86
N ALA A 425 6.39 10.90 5.70
CA ALA A 425 7.72 10.32 5.46
C ALA A 425 8.10 10.14 3.98
N TRP A 426 7.12 10.16 3.06
CA TRP A 426 7.28 9.85 1.63
C TRP A 426 6.12 10.43 0.80
N ALA A 427 6.03 10.13 -0.50
CA ALA A 427 5.02 10.70 -1.40
C ALA A 427 4.33 9.63 -2.25
N GLY A 428 3.09 9.89 -2.67
CA GLY A 428 2.32 9.02 -3.57
C GLY A 428 1.01 8.51 -2.97
N ASN A 429 0.35 7.59 -3.67
CA ASN A 429 -0.95 7.05 -3.29
C ASN A 429 -0.97 6.34 -1.90
N TRP A 430 0.14 5.75 -1.45
CA TRP A 430 0.24 5.10 -0.13
C TRP A 430 0.15 6.08 1.04
N GLU A 431 0.82 7.24 0.93
CA GLU A 431 0.80 8.27 1.98
C GLU A 431 -0.62 8.79 2.22
N THR A 432 -1.43 8.91 1.17
CA THR A 432 -2.83 9.34 1.31
C THR A 432 -3.69 8.34 2.07
N MET A 433 -3.38 7.04 1.99
CA MET A 433 -4.09 5.99 2.74
C MET A 433 -3.68 5.95 4.22
N GLU A 434 -2.38 6.12 4.49
CA GLU A 434 -1.84 6.28 5.85
C GLU A 434 -2.44 7.52 6.53
N ALA A 435 -2.48 8.65 5.82
CA ALA A 435 -3.12 9.87 6.30
C ALA A 435 -4.63 9.72 6.51
N LEU A 436 -5.33 8.94 5.67
CA LEU A 436 -6.75 8.65 5.85
C LEU A 436 -7.03 7.92 7.17
N ALA A 437 -6.25 6.88 7.46
CA ALA A 437 -6.34 6.13 8.71
C ALA A 437 -5.97 7.01 9.91
N LEU A 438 -4.91 7.81 9.80
CA LEU A 438 -4.51 8.74 10.84
C LEU A 438 -5.61 9.78 11.11
N ALA A 439 -6.22 10.34 10.06
CA ALA A 439 -7.32 11.29 10.17
C ALA A 439 -8.54 10.66 10.85
N SER A 440 -8.90 9.42 10.50
CA SER A 440 -10.09 8.77 11.08
C SER A 440 -9.89 8.43 12.55
N LEU A 441 -8.74 7.86 12.92
CA LEU A 441 -8.44 7.58 14.33
C LEU A 441 -8.39 8.88 15.16
N SER A 442 -7.78 9.92 14.61
CA SER A 442 -7.66 11.23 15.29
C SER A 442 -8.96 12.03 15.34
N THR A 443 -9.90 11.74 14.44
CA THR A 443 -11.26 12.30 14.48
C THR A 443 -12.13 11.52 15.47
N LYS A 444 -12.06 10.18 15.44
CA LYS A 444 -12.93 9.31 16.23
C LYS A 444 -12.53 9.24 17.70
N PHE A 445 -11.25 9.28 18.02
CA PHE A 445 -10.77 9.08 19.39
C PHE A 445 -10.08 10.34 19.91
N ASP A 446 -10.34 10.67 21.17
CA ASP A 446 -9.75 11.81 21.87
C ASP A 446 -8.42 11.42 22.54
N PHE A 447 -7.53 10.79 21.77
CA PHE A 447 -6.20 10.49 22.25
C PHE A 447 -5.38 11.77 22.42
N SER A 448 -4.42 11.75 23.34
CA SER A 448 -3.51 12.89 23.58
C SER A 448 -2.82 13.42 22.32
N SER A 449 -2.60 12.55 21.33
CA SER A 449 -1.96 12.86 20.05
C SER A 449 -2.92 13.18 18.90
N SER A 450 -4.23 13.18 19.11
CA SER A 450 -5.22 13.36 18.03
C SER A 450 -5.12 14.72 17.33
N SER A 451 -4.84 15.82 18.05
CA SER A 451 -4.64 17.13 17.40
C SER A 451 -3.43 17.14 16.46
N LEU A 452 -2.34 16.50 16.85
CA LEU A 452 -1.15 16.35 15.99
C LEU A 452 -1.47 15.45 14.79
N GLY A 453 -2.18 14.35 15.00
CA GLY A 453 -2.59 13.43 13.94
C GLY A 453 -3.46 14.10 12.87
N LEU A 454 -4.42 14.92 13.28
CA LEU A 454 -5.25 15.72 12.36
C LEU A 454 -4.41 16.72 11.56
N ALA A 455 -3.50 17.45 12.21
CA ALA A 455 -2.64 18.42 11.53
C ALA A 455 -1.71 17.75 10.50
N LYS A 456 -1.14 16.58 10.84
CA LYS A 456 -0.33 15.79 9.90
C LYS A 456 -1.14 15.30 8.71
N ALA A 457 -2.31 14.72 8.96
CA ALA A 457 -3.18 14.23 7.89
C ALA A 457 -3.68 15.36 6.98
N GLU A 458 -4.07 16.50 7.54
CA GLU A 458 -4.45 17.69 6.76
C GLU A 458 -3.31 18.15 5.84
N ALA A 459 -2.07 18.17 6.35
CA ALA A 459 -0.90 18.53 5.55
C ALA A 459 -0.69 17.57 4.36
N VAL A 460 -0.80 16.25 4.60
CA VAL A 460 -0.70 15.23 3.53
C VAL A 460 -1.77 15.46 2.46
N PHE A 461 -3.04 15.59 2.85
CA PHE A 461 -4.11 15.75 1.87
C PHE A 461 -4.03 17.08 1.11
N LYS A 462 -3.66 18.18 1.76
CA LYS A 462 -3.43 19.46 1.07
C LYS A 462 -2.25 19.38 0.09
N ASN A 463 -1.19 18.66 0.44
CA ASN A 463 -0.07 18.42 -0.47
C ASN A 463 -0.48 17.51 -1.64
N ALA A 464 -1.23 16.44 -1.38
CA ALA A 464 -1.73 15.54 -2.42
C ALA A 464 -2.62 16.29 -3.44
N LEU A 465 -3.44 17.23 -2.97
CA LEU A 465 -4.24 18.09 -3.85
C LEU A 465 -3.38 18.98 -4.76
N ASN A 466 -2.11 19.22 -4.47
CA ASN A 466 -1.19 19.95 -5.37
C ASN A 466 -0.60 19.07 -6.48
N TYR A 467 -0.67 17.74 -6.35
CA TYR A 467 -0.14 16.81 -7.35
C TYR A 467 -1.12 16.54 -8.51
N PHE A 468 -2.39 16.95 -8.40
CA PHE A 468 -3.23 16.98 -9.59
C PHE A 468 -2.75 18.05 -10.57
N TYR A 469 -2.90 17.82 -11.86
CA TYR A 469 -2.73 18.85 -12.88
C TYR A 469 -3.90 19.83 -12.87
N ASP A 470 -3.74 20.95 -13.58
CA ASP A 470 -4.76 22.02 -13.63
C ASP A 470 -6.08 21.57 -14.28
N ASP A 471 -6.03 20.56 -15.15
CA ASP A 471 -7.20 19.90 -15.75
C ASP A 471 -7.82 18.80 -14.86
N GLY A 472 -7.22 18.52 -13.71
CA GLY A 472 -7.67 17.52 -12.76
C GLY A 472 -7.04 16.13 -12.93
N GLY A 473 -6.14 15.90 -13.89
CA GLY A 473 -5.44 14.62 -14.01
C GLY A 473 -4.52 14.34 -12.82
N TRP A 474 -4.34 13.08 -12.43
CA TRP A 474 -3.40 12.71 -11.37
C TRP A 474 -1.98 12.56 -11.94
N ILE A 475 -0.95 12.93 -11.18
CA ILE A 475 0.44 12.98 -11.68
C ILE A 475 1.01 11.63 -12.16
N GLU A 476 0.47 10.50 -11.67
CA GLU A 476 0.87 9.15 -12.09
C GLU A 476 0.25 8.74 -13.43
N GLU A 477 -0.57 9.60 -14.04
CA GLU A 477 -1.25 9.49 -15.34
C GLU A 477 -2.23 8.32 -15.51
N SER A 478 -2.09 7.21 -14.78
CA SER A 478 -3.03 6.09 -14.80
C SER A 478 -4.43 6.48 -14.29
N ALA A 479 -5.47 6.10 -15.02
CA ALA A 479 -6.87 6.26 -14.61
C ALA A 479 -7.21 5.48 -13.34
N THR A 480 -6.65 4.27 -13.17
CA THR A 480 -6.82 3.47 -11.94
C THR A 480 -6.21 4.17 -10.73
N TYR A 481 -5.01 4.75 -10.87
CA TYR A 481 -4.33 5.45 -9.76
C TYR A 481 -4.89 6.84 -9.51
N HIS A 482 -5.40 7.52 -10.53
CA HIS A 482 -6.24 8.70 -10.38
C HIS A 482 -7.44 8.37 -9.49
N LEU A 483 -8.21 7.32 -9.83
CA LEU A 483 -9.39 6.93 -9.08
C LEU A 483 -9.05 6.52 -7.65
N THR A 484 -8.01 5.71 -7.46
CA THR A 484 -7.54 5.25 -6.14
C THR A 484 -7.23 6.45 -5.24
N THR A 485 -6.41 7.37 -5.73
CA THR A 485 -6.00 8.56 -4.96
C THR A 485 -7.17 9.51 -4.71
N LEU A 486 -8.01 9.73 -5.72
CA LEU A 486 -9.22 10.55 -5.59
C LEU A 486 -10.16 9.98 -4.52
N MET A 487 -10.32 8.66 -4.45
CA MET A 487 -11.10 8.00 -3.41
C MET A 487 -10.52 8.16 -2.01
N HIS A 488 -9.19 8.08 -1.85
CA HIS A 488 -8.54 8.36 -0.56
C HIS A 488 -8.78 9.81 -0.12
N ILE A 489 -8.62 10.76 -1.05
CA ILE A 489 -8.80 12.19 -0.79
C ILE A 489 -10.25 12.52 -0.46
N ILE A 490 -11.22 11.97 -1.20
CA ILE A 490 -12.65 12.23 -0.93
C ILE A 490 -13.05 11.65 0.43
N GLN A 491 -12.62 10.43 0.76
CA GLN A 491 -12.89 9.86 2.08
C GLN A 491 -12.17 10.64 3.19
N GLY A 492 -10.95 11.11 2.93
CA GLY A 492 -10.19 11.99 3.83
C GLY A 492 -10.89 13.32 4.06
N ALA A 493 -11.44 13.92 3.01
CA ALA A 493 -12.24 15.13 3.07
C ALA A 493 -13.51 14.93 3.90
N GLU A 494 -14.22 13.81 3.70
CA GLU A 494 -15.41 13.46 4.48
C GLU A 494 -15.12 13.26 5.98
N VAL A 495 -13.98 12.64 6.30
CA VAL A 495 -13.48 12.48 7.68
C VAL A 495 -13.08 13.83 8.28
N LEU A 496 -12.21 14.58 7.61
CA LEU A 496 -11.64 15.83 8.11
C LEU A 496 -12.71 16.92 8.27
N ARG A 497 -13.76 16.92 7.44
CA ARG A 497 -14.90 17.85 7.58
C ARG A 497 -15.59 17.69 8.94
N ARG A 498 -15.59 16.49 9.53
CA ARG A 498 -16.14 16.24 10.89
C ARG A 498 -15.33 16.93 11.99
N SER A 499 -14.07 17.25 11.70
CA SER A 499 -13.17 18.04 12.55
C SER A 499 -13.08 19.51 12.11
N GLY A 500 -13.96 19.98 11.22
CA GLY A 500 -14.01 21.38 10.77
C GLY A 500 -13.01 21.73 9.65
N ILE A 501 -12.33 20.75 9.06
CA ILE A 501 -11.36 20.96 7.98
C ILE A 501 -12.02 20.59 6.65
N ASP A 502 -12.30 21.59 5.81
CA ASP A 502 -13.01 21.40 4.54
C ASP A 502 -12.06 21.42 3.33
N LEU A 503 -11.70 20.22 2.85
CA LEU A 503 -10.82 20.06 1.69
C LEU A 503 -11.50 20.40 0.35
N TYR A 504 -12.84 20.45 0.29
CA TYR A 504 -13.57 20.79 -0.95
C TYR A 504 -13.38 22.26 -1.34
N GLN A 505 -12.90 23.11 -0.42
CA GLN A 505 -12.62 24.53 -0.70
C GLN A 505 -11.25 24.75 -1.38
N VAL A 506 -10.37 23.75 -1.37
CA VAL A 506 -9.05 23.86 -1.99
C VAL A 506 -9.19 23.93 -3.50
N LYS A 507 -8.73 25.04 -4.09
CA LYS A 507 -8.91 25.33 -5.52
C LYS A 507 -7.65 25.91 -6.16
N ARG A 508 -7.46 25.59 -7.44
CA ARG A 508 -6.49 26.20 -8.36
C ARG A 508 -7.25 26.67 -9.59
N GLY A 509 -7.79 27.88 -9.52
CA GLY A 509 -8.85 28.35 -10.43
C GLY A 509 -10.20 27.67 -10.15
N LYS A 510 -10.23 26.33 -10.24
CA LYS A 510 -11.36 25.45 -9.94
C LYS A 510 -11.09 24.59 -8.69
N PRO A 511 -12.11 24.20 -7.91
CA PRO A 511 -11.93 23.22 -6.83
C PRO A 511 -11.25 21.95 -7.34
N VAL A 512 -10.15 21.55 -6.70
CA VAL A 512 -9.27 20.49 -7.24
C VAL A 512 -10.00 19.16 -7.31
N ILE A 513 -10.73 18.78 -6.24
CA ILE A 513 -11.52 17.54 -6.22
C ILE A 513 -12.58 17.55 -7.33
N LYS A 514 -13.21 18.70 -7.60
CA LYS A 514 -14.19 18.82 -8.70
C LYS A 514 -13.51 18.64 -10.06
N ALA A 515 -12.36 19.26 -10.27
CA ALA A 515 -11.57 19.07 -11.50
C ALA A 515 -11.20 17.60 -11.70
N ALA A 516 -10.76 16.90 -10.66
CA ALA A 516 -10.41 15.49 -10.72
C ALA A 516 -11.62 14.59 -11.09
N VAL A 517 -12.78 14.79 -10.47
CA VAL A 517 -14.01 14.06 -10.82
C VAL A 517 -14.42 14.30 -12.27
N GLU A 518 -14.32 15.54 -12.75
CA GLU A 518 -14.65 15.87 -14.14
C GLU A 518 -13.61 15.33 -15.14
N TRP A 519 -12.32 15.30 -14.77
CA TRP A 519 -11.29 14.63 -15.56
C TRP A 519 -11.66 13.16 -15.80
N LEU A 520 -12.03 12.44 -14.74
CA LEU A 520 -12.50 11.06 -14.84
C LEU A 520 -13.75 10.93 -15.73
N TRP A 521 -14.71 11.87 -15.61
CA TRP A 521 -15.88 11.92 -16.49
C TRP A 521 -15.52 12.04 -17.97
N HIS A 522 -14.56 12.91 -18.28
CA HIS A 522 -14.16 13.22 -19.64
C HIS A 522 -13.35 12.10 -20.28
N ILE A 523 -12.50 11.38 -19.55
CA ILE A 523 -11.70 10.29 -20.14
C ILE A 523 -12.47 8.98 -20.30
N MET A 524 -13.66 8.82 -19.72
CA MET A 524 -14.41 7.57 -19.87
C MET A 524 -14.95 7.38 -21.28
N THR A 525 -15.10 6.12 -21.69
CA THR A 525 -15.83 5.76 -22.92
C THR A 525 -17.30 6.24 -22.87
N PRO A 526 -18.01 6.28 -24.01
CA PRO A 526 -19.45 6.57 -24.09
C PRO A 526 -20.35 5.62 -23.29
N TYR A 527 -19.84 4.46 -22.92
CA TYR A 527 -20.49 3.45 -22.08
C TYR A 527 -19.84 3.34 -20.69
N HIS A 528 -19.13 4.39 -20.28
CA HIS A 528 -18.66 4.64 -18.91
C HIS A 528 -17.62 3.66 -18.38
N ARG A 529 -16.68 3.24 -19.22
CA ARG A 529 -15.50 2.47 -18.80
C ARG A 529 -14.27 3.36 -18.86
N MET A 530 -13.33 3.16 -17.95
CA MET A 530 -12.02 3.84 -18.02
C MET A 530 -11.23 3.32 -19.23
N PRO A 531 -10.32 4.14 -19.81
CA PRO A 531 -9.35 3.65 -20.77
C PRO A 531 -8.28 2.83 -20.04
N ALA A 532 -7.77 1.78 -20.69
CA ALA A 532 -6.75 0.91 -20.09
C ALA A 532 -5.33 1.37 -20.44
N LEU A 533 -5.08 2.69 -20.41
CA LEU A 533 -3.76 3.26 -20.64
C LEU A 533 -2.90 3.12 -19.38
N GLU A 534 -1.58 2.98 -19.56
CA GLU A 534 -0.60 2.77 -18.49
C GLU A 534 -1.01 1.67 -17.50
N ASP A 535 -0.81 1.88 -16.19
CA ASP A 535 -1.23 0.94 -15.13
C ASP A 535 -2.75 0.94 -14.86
N SER A 536 -3.56 1.02 -15.93
CA SER A 536 -5.03 1.03 -15.83
C SER A 536 -5.68 -0.21 -16.43
N GLY A 537 -6.89 -0.49 -15.95
CA GLY A 537 -7.83 -1.43 -16.56
C GLY A 537 -8.99 -0.69 -17.20
N ASP A 538 -9.80 -1.39 -17.98
CA ASP A 538 -11.03 -0.86 -18.58
C ASP A 538 -12.26 -1.01 -17.68
N ASP A 539 -12.10 -0.87 -16.37
CA ASP A 539 -13.19 -1.06 -15.42
C ASP A 539 -14.15 0.15 -15.41
N MET A 540 -15.41 -0.11 -15.04
CA MET A 540 -16.35 0.98 -14.76
C MET A 540 -16.00 1.57 -13.39
N PRO A 541 -15.79 2.90 -13.27
CA PRO A 541 -15.45 3.49 -12.00
C PRO A 541 -16.66 3.42 -11.05
N PRO A 542 -16.42 3.41 -9.73
CA PRO A 542 -17.48 3.52 -8.74
C PRO A 542 -18.22 4.86 -8.87
N ALA A 543 -19.47 4.89 -8.41
CA ALA A 543 -20.28 6.10 -8.44
C ALA A 543 -19.89 7.12 -7.36
N ASP A 544 -19.15 6.69 -6.33
CA ASP A 544 -18.89 7.45 -5.11
C ASP A 544 -18.27 8.85 -5.34
N PRO A 545 -17.22 9.03 -6.18
CA PRO A 545 -16.64 10.35 -6.39
C PRO A 545 -17.65 11.37 -6.92
N PHE A 546 -18.50 10.93 -7.86
CA PHE A 546 -19.51 11.76 -8.51
C PHE A 546 -20.62 12.17 -7.55
N ILE A 547 -21.12 11.21 -6.77
CA ILE A 547 -22.19 11.45 -5.81
C ILE A 547 -21.71 12.37 -4.69
N ILE A 548 -20.56 12.06 -4.08
CA ILE A 548 -20.04 12.83 -2.95
C ILE A 548 -19.68 14.24 -3.42
N ALA A 549 -18.88 14.39 -4.49
CA ALA A 549 -18.52 15.71 -4.99
C ALA A 549 -19.76 16.50 -5.46
N GLY A 550 -20.70 15.85 -6.15
CA GLY A 550 -21.94 16.50 -6.59
C GLY A 550 -22.75 17.06 -5.42
N VAL A 551 -22.88 16.30 -4.32
CA VAL A 551 -23.51 16.80 -3.10
C VAL A 551 -22.71 17.96 -2.49
N ARG A 552 -21.40 17.82 -2.31
CA ARG A 552 -20.58 18.82 -1.61
C ARG A 552 -20.43 20.13 -2.38
N TYR A 553 -20.51 20.08 -3.70
CA TYR A 553 -20.50 21.27 -4.56
C TYR A 553 -21.89 21.76 -4.98
N MET A 554 -22.97 21.14 -4.47
CA MET A 554 -24.35 21.44 -4.87
C MET A 554 -24.55 21.38 -6.40
N ASP A 555 -23.93 20.38 -7.03
CA ASP A 555 -23.93 20.17 -8.48
C ASP A 555 -24.82 18.95 -8.84
N PRO A 556 -26.07 19.18 -9.25
CA PRO A 556 -27.00 18.10 -9.57
C PRO A 556 -26.59 17.31 -10.81
N ALA A 557 -25.76 17.86 -11.70
CA ALA A 557 -25.28 17.15 -12.88
C ALA A 557 -24.29 16.05 -12.46
N LEU A 558 -23.35 16.35 -11.55
CA LEU A 558 -22.44 15.34 -11.00
C LEU A 558 -23.19 14.23 -10.23
N VAL A 559 -24.21 14.58 -9.45
CA VAL A 559 -25.07 13.57 -8.81
C VAL A 559 -25.75 12.70 -9.86
N SER A 560 -26.26 13.31 -10.95
CA SER A 560 -26.88 12.59 -12.06
C SER A 560 -25.90 11.64 -12.76
N ALA A 561 -24.64 12.03 -12.95
CA ALA A 561 -23.58 11.16 -13.46
C ALA A 561 -23.36 9.94 -12.57
N GLY A 562 -23.23 10.14 -11.25
CA GLY A 562 -23.09 9.03 -10.29
C GLY A 562 -24.28 8.07 -10.31
N LEU A 563 -25.50 8.60 -10.35
CA LEU A 563 -26.72 7.79 -10.45
C LEU A 563 -26.79 7.03 -11.78
N LYS A 564 -26.35 7.65 -12.88
CA LYS A 564 -26.30 7.00 -14.20
C LYS A 564 -25.30 5.85 -14.24
N LEU A 565 -24.17 6.01 -13.59
CA LEU A 565 -23.19 4.93 -13.40
C LEU A 565 -23.82 3.75 -12.64
N ILE A 566 -24.56 4.02 -11.56
CA ILE A 566 -25.27 2.97 -10.79
C ILE A 566 -26.29 2.23 -11.66
N GLU A 567 -27.07 2.94 -12.48
CA GLU A 567 -28.01 2.31 -13.44
C GLU A 567 -27.30 1.37 -14.41
N ARG A 568 -26.06 1.70 -14.79
CA ARG A 568 -25.20 0.91 -15.68
C ARG A 568 -24.42 -0.20 -14.97
N GLY A 569 -24.62 -0.37 -13.67
CA GLY A 569 -24.00 -1.44 -12.87
C GLY A 569 -22.72 -1.03 -12.15
N ALA A 570 -22.41 0.26 -12.05
CA ALA A 570 -21.30 0.72 -11.23
C ALA A 570 -21.51 0.34 -9.76
N ARG A 571 -20.40 -0.01 -9.12
CA ARG A 571 -20.31 -0.32 -7.70
C ARG A 571 -20.39 0.96 -6.85
N VAL A 572 -20.73 0.77 -5.58
CA VAL A 572 -20.65 1.77 -4.52
C VAL A 572 -19.67 1.24 -3.50
N ASP A 573 -18.50 1.88 -3.40
CA ASP A 573 -17.36 1.33 -2.67
C ASP A 573 -17.23 1.90 -1.25
N THR A 574 -17.85 3.05 -0.96
CA THR A 574 -17.79 3.66 0.37
C THR A 574 -19.16 3.98 0.94
N ILE A 575 -19.27 3.88 2.26
CA ILE A 575 -20.48 4.27 2.99
C ILE A 575 -20.71 5.78 2.94
N PHE A 576 -19.70 6.58 2.62
CA PHE A 576 -19.84 8.03 2.55
C PHE A 576 -20.75 8.51 1.41
N ALA A 577 -20.82 7.80 0.28
CA ALA A 577 -21.71 8.18 -0.84
C ALA A 577 -23.21 8.14 -0.46
N PRO A 578 -23.75 7.04 0.10
CA PRO A 578 -25.13 7.05 0.60
C PRO A 578 -25.36 8.07 1.72
N MET A 579 -24.37 8.30 2.60
CA MET A 579 -24.50 9.29 3.67
C MET A 579 -24.55 10.73 3.12
N ALA A 580 -23.69 11.06 2.16
CA ALA A 580 -23.73 12.35 1.49
C ALA A 580 -25.09 12.58 0.81
N LEU A 581 -25.62 11.56 0.12
CA LEU A 581 -26.93 11.66 -0.52
C LEU A 581 -28.08 11.83 0.49
N ALA A 582 -28.01 11.17 1.65
CA ALA A 582 -28.98 11.33 2.74
C ALA A 582 -28.94 12.76 3.34
N GLU A 583 -27.78 13.42 3.33
CA GLU A 583 -27.64 14.82 3.75
C GLU A 583 -28.24 15.82 2.72
N ALA A 584 -28.60 15.39 1.50
CA ALA A 584 -29.03 16.26 0.40
C ALA A 584 -30.12 15.64 -0.51
N GLU A 585 -31.22 15.15 0.07
CA GLU A 585 -32.29 14.46 -0.68
C GLU A 585 -32.97 15.33 -1.77
N GLU A 586 -33.15 16.63 -1.53
CA GLU A 586 -33.74 17.55 -2.51
C GLU A 586 -32.86 17.69 -3.75
N LEU A 587 -31.53 17.74 -3.57
CA LEU A 587 -30.56 17.79 -4.67
C LEU A 587 -30.62 16.51 -5.50
N ALA A 588 -30.78 15.35 -4.86
CA ALA A 588 -30.95 14.07 -5.54
C ALA A 588 -32.17 14.05 -6.47
N SER A 589 -33.26 14.73 -6.09
CA SER A 589 -34.47 14.83 -6.91
C SER A 589 -34.28 15.75 -8.11
N SER A 590 -33.49 16.82 -7.96
CA SER A 590 -33.13 17.72 -9.07
C SER A 590 -32.16 17.10 -10.08
N ALA A 591 -31.37 16.11 -9.66
CA ALA A 591 -30.43 15.39 -10.52
C ALA A 591 -31.13 14.60 -11.64
N ASP A 592 -32.34 14.10 -11.38
CA ASP A 592 -33.15 13.38 -12.37
C ASP A 592 -33.61 14.31 -13.53
N LEU A 593 -33.72 15.61 -13.27
CA LEU A 593 -34.12 16.62 -14.26
C LEU A 593 -32.95 17.19 -15.06
N THR A 594 -31.76 17.24 -14.45
CA THR A 594 -30.58 17.91 -15.04
C THR A 594 -29.86 17.01 -16.05
N GLY A 595 -29.81 15.70 -15.78
CA GLY A 595 -28.95 14.77 -16.51
C GLY A 595 -27.46 14.93 -16.19
N PRO A 596 -26.61 14.00 -16.64
CA PRO A 596 -25.17 14.07 -16.40
C PRO A 596 -24.51 15.23 -17.15
N PRO A 597 -23.29 15.67 -16.74
CA PRO A 597 -22.58 16.74 -17.44
C PRO A 597 -22.33 16.37 -18.90
N GLN A 598 -22.60 17.29 -19.81
CA GLN A 598 -22.38 17.06 -21.24
C GLN A 598 -20.89 16.96 -21.55
N ARG A 599 -20.51 15.96 -22.34
CA ARG A 599 -19.12 15.78 -22.80
C ARG A 599 -18.98 16.32 -24.22
N PRO A 600 -18.00 17.18 -24.51
CA PRO A 600 -17.84 17.73 -25.85
C PRO A 600 -17.42 16.63 -26.84
N PRO A 601 -17.68 16.77 -28.16
CA PRO A 601 -17.19 15.81 -29.16
C PRO A 601 -15.66 15.68 -29.18
N VAL A 602 -14.94 16.76 -28.86
CA VAL A 602 -13.48 16.77 -28.68
C VAL A 602 -13.18 17.32 -27.28
N ALA A 603 -12.42 16.57 -26.48
CA ALA A 603 -11.92 17.01 -25.18
C ALA A 603 -10.39 17.03 -25.21
N VAL A 604 -9.80 18.14 -24.75
CA VAL A 604 -8.35 18.33 -24.60
C VAL A 604 -8.07 18.57 -23.13
N LEU A 605 -7.44 17.60 -22.48
CA LEU A 605 -6.95 17.68 -21.10
C LEU A 605 -5.43 17.83 -21.19
N ASP A 606 -4.99 19.05 -21.51
CA ASP A 606 -3.62 19.34 -21.97
C ASP A 606 -2.54 19.16 -20.90
N SER A 607 -2.88 19.42 -19.64
CA SER A 607 -1.89 19.34 -18.55
C SER A 607 -1.53 17.89 -18.26
N SER A 608 -2.51 16.98 -18.23
CA SER A 608 -2.35 15.52 -18.21
C SER A 608 -2.14 14.90 -19.60
N GLY A 609 -2.14 15.71 -20.66
CA GLY A 609 -2.03 15.30 -22.07
C GLY A 609 -2.96 14.16 -22.51
N ARG A 610 -4.27 14.27 -22.27
CA ARG A 610 -5.28 13.37 -22.85
C ARG A 610 -6.05 14.06 -23.96
N PHE A 611 -6.16 13.41 -25.11
CA PHE A 611 -6.96 13.88 -26.24
C PHE A 611 -8.06 12.87 -26.52
N VAL A 612 -9.31 13.31 -26.46
CA VAL A 612 -10.46 12.43 -26.67
C VAL A 612 -11.36 12.94 -27.77
N VAL A 613 -11.69 12.08 -28.73
CA VAL A 613 -12.73 12.29 -29.73
C VAL A 613 -13.86 11.30 -29.48
N ARG A 614 -15.09 11.79 -29.42
CA ARG A 614 -16.29 10.96 -29.23
C ARG A 614 -17.39 11.41 -30.17
N SER A 615 -18.10 10.44 -30.75
CA SER A 615 -19.18 10.74 -31.69
C SER A 615 -20.56 10.93 -31.03
N GLY A 616 -20.65 10.66 -29.73
CA GLY A 616 -21.87 10.70 -28.94
C GLY A 616 -21.73 9.94 -27.61
N GLU A 617 -22.87 9.65 -27.00
CA GLU A 617 -23.01 8.88 -25.75
C GLU A 617 -23.66 7.51 -26.04
N GLY A 618 -23.40 6.51 -25.19
CA GLY A 618 -23.96 5.17 -25.34
C GLY A 618 -23.17 4.24 -26.26
N GLU A 619 -23.67 3.03 -26.47
CA GLU A 619 -22.92 1.95 -27.12
C GLU A 619 -22.69 2.20 -28.62
N ASP A 620 -23.61 2.85 -29.34
CA ASP A 620 -23.43 3.09 -30.79
C ASP A 620 -22.37 4.14 -31.14
N ALA A 621 -21.81 4.83 -30.14
CA ALA A 621 -20.81 5.86 -30.34
C ALA A 621 -19.41 5.29 -30.63
N ALA A 622 -18.64 6.01 -31.43
CA ALA A 622 -17.20 5.83 -31.55
C ALA A 622 -16.47 6.70 -30.53
N TYR A 623 -15.34 6.20 -30.06
CA TYR A 623 -14.51 6.83 -29.04
C TYR A 623 -13.03 6.55 -29.34
N PHE A 624 -12.25 7.62 -29.38
CA PHE A 624 -10.81 7.58 -29.57
C PHE A 624 -10.16 8.39 -28.45
N ILE A 625 -9.18 7.81 -27.76
CA ILE A 625 -8.34 8.50 -26.78
C ILE A 625 -6.88 8.32 -27.12
N LEU A 626 -6.09 9.39 -27.01
CA LEU A 626 -4.65 9.36 -27.21
C LEU A 626 -3.93 9.96 -26.00
N ASP A 627 -2.83 9.31 -25.62
CA ASP A 627 -1.90 9.78 -24.60
C ASP A 627 -0.75 10.61 -25.20
N TYR A 628 -0.63 11.86 -24.78
CA TYR A 628 0.53 12.72 -25.02
C TYR A 628 1.00 13.38 -23.72
N GLY A 629 0.55 12.88 -22.57
CA GLY A 629 0.84 13.44 -21.26
C GLY A 629 2.30 13.31 -20.82
N PRO A 630 2.63 13.88 -19.65
CA PRO A 630 3.79 13.47 -18.86
C PRO A 630 3.96 11.95 -18.75
N HIS A 631 5.15 11.49 -18.36
CA HIS A 631 5.41 10.05 -18.27
C HIS A 631 4.50 9.35 -17.25
N GLY A 632 4.31 9.91 -16.05
CA GLY A 632 3.55 9.28 -14.96
C GLY A 632 4.41 8.57 -13.92
N GLY A 633 5.74 8.65 -14.00
CA GLY A 633 6.66 8.05 -13.03
C GLY A 633 6.53 6.52 -13.00
N TRP A 634 6.47 5.91 -11.81
CA TRP A 634 6.47 4.45 -11.66
C TRP A 634 5.31 3.75 -12.39
N HIS A 635 4.14 4.37 -12.39
CA HIS A 635 2.92 3.87 -13.04
C HIS A 635 2.77 4.32 -14.49
N GLY A 636 3.67 5.18 -14.95
CA GLY A 636 3.81 5.60 -16.33
C GLY A 636 4.45 4.53 -17.20
N HIS A 637 3.97 4.39 -18.43
CA HIS A 637 4.55 3.49 -19.42
C HIS A 637 5.36 4.29 -20.47
N PRO A 638 6.33 3.66 -21.15
CA PRO A 638 7.04 4.25 -22.29
C PRO A 638 6.17 4.15 -23.56
N ASP A 639 4.96 4.70 -23.51
CA ASP A 639 3.87 4.46 -24.46
C ASP A 639 3.42 5.72 -25.20
N LYS A 640 4.26 6.77 -25.23
CA LYS A 640 3.80 8.08 -25.69
C LYS A 640 3.28 8.04 -27.11
N LEU A 641 2.20 8.80 -27.29
CA LEU A 641 1.36 8.84 -28.48
C LEU A 641 0.53 7.57 -28.71
N SER A 642 0.49 6.59 -27.79
CA SER A 642 -0.45 5.46 -27.83
C SER A 642 -1.91 5.94 -27.80
N PHE A 643 -2.81 5.09 -28.28
CA PHE A 643 -4.24 5.37 -28.34
C PHE A 643 -5.09 4.12 -28.12
N GLU A 644 -6.33 4.32 -27.72
CA GLU A 644 -7.40 3.32 -27.82
C GLU A 644 -8.50 3.79 -28.76
N LEU A 645 -9.12 2.85 -29.48
CA LEU A 645 -10.28 3.08 -30.33
C LEU A 645 -11.38 2.08 -30.02
N HIS A 646 -12.56 2.61 -29.73
CA HIS A 646 -13.77 1.85 -29.43
C HIS A 646 -14.90 2.29 -30.37
N ALA A 647 -15.77 1.36 -30.75
CA ALA A 647 -16.99 1.67 -31.47
C ALA A 647 -18.05 0.59 -31.22
N PHE A 648 -19.32 0.97 -31.25
CA PHE A 648 -20.44 0.02 -31.09
C PHE A 648 -20.38 -0.78 -29.78
N GLY A 649 -19.91 -0.16 -28.70
CA GLY A 649 -19.78 -0.76 -27.37
C GLY A 649 -18.57 -1.67 -27.21
N GLU A 650 -17.74 -1.81 -28.25
CA GLU A 650 -16.65 -2.78 -28.30
C GLU A 650 -15.28 -2.09 -28.46
N PRO A 651 -14.25 -2.55 -27.73
CA PRO A 651 -12.88 -2.12 -27.97
C PRO A 651 -12.36 -2.73 -29.29
N LEU A 652 -11.80 -1.90 -30.17
CA LEU A 652 -11.25 -2.30 -31.46
C LEU A 652 -9.72 -2.33 -31.42
N ALA A 653 -9.10 -1.14 -31.28
CA ALA A 653 -7.67 -1.00 -31.03
C ALA A 653 -7.48 -0.72 -29.54
N VAL A 654 -6.68 -1.55 -28.89
CA VAL A 654 -6.58 -1.63 -27.43
C VAL A 654 -5.18 -1.35 -26.96
N ASP A 655 -5.06 -0.71 -25.80
CA ASP A 655 -3.80 -0.71 -25.08
C ASP A 655 -3.61 -2.04 -24.34
N SER A 656 -2.37 -2.30 -23.95
CA SER A 656 -2.01 -3.46 -23.15
C SER A 656 -2.58 -3.38 -21.73
N GLY A 657 -2.67 -2.16 -21.18
CA GLY A 657 -3.00 -1.89 -19.79
C GLY A 657 -2.06 -2.61 -18.82
N ALA A 658 -2.46 -2.76 -17.55
CA ALA A 658 -1.66 -3.50 -16.58
C ALA A 658 -2.19 -4.92 -16.28
N ALA A 659 -1.26 -5.87 -16.20
CA ALA A 659 -1.46 -7.11 -15.46
C ALA A 659 -1.13 -6.93 -13.97
N PHE A 660 -1.40 -7.97 -13.18
CA PHE A 660 -0.95 -8.06 -11.79
C PHE A 660 0.58 -7.88 -11.69
N TYR A 661 1.06 -6.96 -10.85
CA TYR A 661 2.48 -6.59 -10.77
C TYR A 661 3.43 -7.74 -10.46
N TYR A 662 2.96 -8.76 -9.74
CA TYR A 662 3.75 -9.95 -9.42
C TYR A 662 3.64 -11.04 -10.50
N GLY A 663 2.89 -10.79 -11.57
CA GLY A 663 2.81 -11.64 -12.74
C GLY A 663 3.85 -11.23 -13.78
N GLU A 664 4.50 -12.22 -14.39
CA GLU A 664 5.52 -12.02 -15.44
C GLU A 664 5.03 -11.13 -16.59
N ARG A 665 3.75 -11.28 -16.98
CA ARG A 665 3.14 -10.54 -18.10
C ARG A 665 3.23 -9.02 -17.93
N HIS A 666 3.13 -8.51 -16.71
CA HIS A 666 3.19 -7.06 -16.44
C HIS A 666 4.51 -6.47 -16.97
N TRP A 667 5.62 -7.11 -16.60
CA TRP A 667 6.97 -6.63 -16.92
C TRP A 667 7.45 -7.07 -18.30
N ALA A 668 7.13 -8.28 -18.71
CA ALA A 668 7.61 -8.86 -19.97
C ALA A 668 6.84 -8.37 -21.21
N TRP A 669 5.60 -7.90 -21.03
CA TRP A 669 4.76 -7.46 -22.14
C TRP A 669 4.09 -6.12 -21.86
N ASN A 670 3.32 -6.00 -20.78
CA ASN A 670 2.41 -4.87 -20.61
C ASN A 670 3.09 -3.49 -20.64
N ARG A 671 4.27 -3.38 -20.02
CA ARG A 671 5.04 -2.14 -19.94
C ARG A 671 5.92 -1.85 -21.17
N ARG A 672 5.98 -2.75 -22.15
CA ARG A 672 6.89 -2.64 -23.31
C ARG A 672 6.28 -1.74 -24.37
N SER A 673 7.05 -0.83 -24.98
CA SER A 673 6.53 0.09 -26.01
C SER A 673 5.88 -0.61 -27.21
N ILE A 674 6.31 -1.83 -27.53
CA ILE A 674 5.72 -2.65 -28.60
C ILE A 674 4.29 -3.13 -28.29
N ALA A 675 3.91 -3.17 -27.02
CA ALA A 675 2.57 -3.58 -26.57
C ALA A 675 1.54 -2.45 -26.68
N HIS A 676 1.98 -1.24 -27.06
CA HIS A 676 1.13 -0.06 -27.19
C HIS A 676 0.94 0.31 -28.66
N ASN A 677 -0.11 1.08 -28.95
CA ASN A 677 -0.46 1.48 -30.31
C ASN A 677 0.36 2.69 -30.75
N THR A 678 1.69 2.56 -30.78
CA THR A 678 2.64 3.65 -31.08
C THR A 678 3.76 3.19 -32.02
N VAL A 679 4.71 4.09 -32.33
CA VAL A 679 5.90 3.77 -33.12
C VAL A 679 7.07 3.45 -32.20
N THR A 680 7.79 2.38 -32.51
CA THR A 680 9.03 1.99 -31.79
C THR A 680 10.23 1.94 -32.70
N LEU A 681 11.42 2.15 -32.15
CA LEU A 681 12.69 1.90 -32.81
C LEU A 681 13.08 0.44 -32.58
N GLU A 682 12.78 -0.42 -33.55
CA GLU A 682 12.81 -1.88 -33.40
C GLU A 682 11.90 -2.34 -32.24
N ASP A 683 12.39 -3.18 -31.32
CA ASP A 683 11.69 -3.62 -30.10
C ASP A 683 12.07 -2.83 -28.84
N ARG A 684 12.75 -1.70 -28.99
CA ARG A 684 13.21 -0.90 -27.85
C ARG A 684 12.11 -0.04 -27.28
N ASP A 685 12.13 0.07 -25.95
CA ASP A 685 11.22 0.96 -25.25
C ASP A 685 11.60 2.43 -25.46
N GLN A 686 10.59 3.29 -25.57
CA GLN A 686 10.74 4.73 -25.62
C GLN A 686 11.37 5.25 -24.31
N ILE A 687 11.96 6.46 -24.36
CA ILE A 687 12.40 7.15 -23.14
C ILE A 687 11.21 7.74 -22.39
N GLU A 688 11.38 8.01 -21.09
CA GLU A 688 10.43 8.83 -20.34
C GLU A 688 10.34 10.22 -20.99
N THR A 689 9.15 10.59 -21.46
CA THR A 689 8.95 11.82 -22.22
C THR A 689 7.53 12.35 -22.05
N ARG A 690 7.30 13.56 -22.56
CA ARG A 690 6.00 14.22 -22.62
C ARG A 690 5.76 14.69 -24.06
N GLY A 691 4.53 14.52 -24.53
CA GLY A 691 4.09 15.08 -25.79
C GLY A 691 3.52 16.50 -25.69
N ILE A 692 3.33 17.14 -26.84
CA ILE A 692 2.61 18.41 -26.98
C ILE A 692 1.60 18.32 -28.10
N LEU A 693 0.44 18.95 -27.93
CA LEU A 693 -0.52 19.19 -29.02
C LEU A 693 -0.02 20.39 -29.84
N ARG A 694 0.25 20.18 -31.14
CA ARG A 694 0.73 21.22 -32.07
C ARG A 694 -0.37 21.87 -32.88
N ALA A 695 -1.36 21.09 -33.29
CA ALA A 695 -2.47 21.57 -34.11
C ALA A 695 -3.75 20.81 -33.77
N LEU A 696 -4.88 21.52 -33.77
CA LEU A 696 -6.21 20.95 -33.65
C LEU A 696 -7.17 21.72 -34.55
N VAL A 697 -7.85 21.01 -35.45
CA VAL A 697 -8.90 21.57 -36.31
C VAL A 697 -10.12 20.66 -36.22
N GLN A 698 -11.28 21.25 -35.90
CA GLN A 698 -12.56 20.58 -35.92
C GLN A 698 -13.50 21.28 -36.89
N LYS A 699 -14.07 20.54 -37.84
CA LYS A 699 -15.05 21.05 -38.81
C LYS A 699 -16.20 20.06 -38.96
N GLY A 700 -17.32 20.36 -38.28
CA GLY A 700 -18.43 19.42 -38.18
C GLY A 700 -17.98 18.16 -37.44
N GLU A 701 -18.15 17.00 -38.09
CA GLU A 701 -17.72 15.70 -37.55
C GLU A 701 -16.24 15.40 -37.84
N ALA A 702 -15.60 16.19 -38.72
CA ALA A 702 -14.21 15.97 -39.07
C ALA A 702 -13.28 16.59 -38.01
N VAL A 703 -12.27 15.84 -37.57
CA VAL A 703 -11.24 16.30 -36.62
C VAL A 703 -9.86 15.97 -37.17
N TYR A 704 -8.95 16.94 -37.09
CA TYR A 704 -7.51 16.78 -37.32
C TYR A 704 -6.78 17.22 -36.05
N ALA A 705 -5.86 16.40 -35.55
CA ALA A 705 -4.98 16.76 -34.45
C ALA A 705 -3.55 16.28 -34.72
N GLU A 706 -2.56 17.11 -34.41
CA GLU A 706 -1.14 16.78 -34.53
C GLU A 706 -0.45 16.87 -33.17
N PHE A 707 0.27 15.82 -32.80
CA PHE A 707 1.01 15.70 -31.54
C PHE A 707 2.48 15.47 -31.83
N TYR A 708 3.35 15.93 -30.93
CA TYR A 708 4.79 15.72 -31.04
C TYR A 708 5.38 15.28 -29.71
N ALA A 709 6.28 14.29 -29.75
CA ALA A 709 7.13 13.88 -28.63
C ALA A 709 8.54 13.54 -29.12
N GLU A 710 9.53 13.65 -28.24
CA GLU A 710 10.85 13.04 -28.45
C GLU A 710 10.86 11.66 -27.77
N THR A 711 10.70 10.59 -28.56
CA THR A 711 10.46 9.23 -28.05
C THR A 711 11.74 8.41 -27.87
N TYR A 712 12.84 8.86 -28.49
CA TYR A 712 14.19 8.35 -28.27
C TYR A 712 15.18 9.52 -28.39
N PRO A 713 16.40 9.42 -27.85
CA PRO A 713 17.39 10.48 -27.96
C PRO A 713 17.61 10.91 -29.42
N GLY A 714 17.26 12.15 -29.75
CA GLY A 714 17.38 12.71 -31.09
C GLY A 714 16.34 12.22 -32.11
N VAL A 715 15.30 11.49 -31.69
CA VAL A 715 14.20 11.04 -32.54
C VAL A 715 12.94 11.84 -32.23
N GLY A 716 12.58 12.73 -33.16
CA GLY A 716 11.31 13.43 -33.11
C GLY A 716 10.18 12.59 -33.72
N HIS A 717 9.14 12.32 -32.95
CA HIS A 717 7.95 11.59 -33.37
C HIS A 717 6.76 12.55 -33.42
N THR A 718 6.22 12.78 -34.62
CA THR A 718 4.99 13.54 -34.81
C THR A 718 3.86 12.61 -35.22
N ARG A 719 2.76 12.56 -34.46
CA ARG A 719 1.55 11.79 -34.79
C ARG A 719 0.43 12.73 -35.19
N ALA A 720 -0.06 12.59 -36.42
CA ALA A 720 -1.28 13.24 -36.88
C ALA A 720 -2.44 12.23 -36.91
N VAL A 721 -3.55 12.58 -36.28
CA VAL A 721 -4.80 11.82 -36.31
C VAL A 721 -5.83 12.62 -37.08
N PHE A 722 -6.36 12.03 -38.16
CA PHE A 722 -7.44 12.61 -38.93
C PHE A 722 -8.64 11.68 -38.99
N THR A 723 -9.79 12.20 -38.60
CA THR A 723 -11.06 11.48 -38.63
C THR A 723 -12.04 12.29 -39.49
N PRO A 724 -12.37 11.84 -40.73
CA PRO A 724 -13.27 12.57 -41.62
C PRO A 724 -14.75 12.39 -41.28
N ASP A 725 -15.07 11.32 -40.57
CA ASP A 725 -16.41 10.93 -40.11
C ASP A 725 -16.31 10.29 -38.73
N LYS A 726 -17.43 9.94 -38.10
CA LYS A 726 -17.44 9.38 -36.74
C LYS A 726 -16.62 8.09 -36.55
N PHE A 727 -16.36 7.32 -37.60
CA PHE A 727 -15.98 5.91 -37.48
C PHE A 727 -14.63 5.58 -38.15
N THR A 728 -14.01 6.54 -38.84
CA THR A 728 -12.80 6.33 -39.61
C THR A 728 -11.67 7.19 -39.06
N TYR A 729 -10.50 6.60 -38.88
CA TYR A 729 -9.32 7.24 -38.30
C TYR A 729 -8.10 6.92 -39.18
N LEU A 730 -7.50 7.94 -39.78
CA LEU A 730 -6.16 7.88 -40.36
C LEU A 730 -5.16 8.35 -39.32
N ILE A 731 -4.17 7.52 -39.03
CA ILE A 731 -3.08 7.83 -38.11
C ILE A 731 -1.81 7.86 -38.93
N LYS A 732 -1.14 9.02 -38.96
CA LYS A 732 0.09 9.25 -39.70
C LYS A 732 1.19 9.67 -38.73
N ASP A 733 2.27 8.90 -38.71
CA ASP A 733 3.45 9.15 -37.93
C ASP A 733 4.58 9.64 -38.82
N THR A 734 5.08 10.85 -38.55
CA THR A 734 6.29 11.40 -39.17
C THR A 734 7.43 11.29 -38.17
N ILE A 735 8.43 10.49 -38.53
CA ILE A 735 9.61 10.24 -37.70
C ILE A 735 10.79 11.02 -38.26
N ARG A 736 11.37 11.90 -37.44
CA ARG A 736 12.64 12.56 -37.72
C ARG A 736 13.73 11.89 -36.90
N GLY A 737 14.53 11.04 -37.52
CA GLY A 737 15.54 10.24 -36.85
C GLY A 737 16.22 9.27 -37.80
N ARG A 738 16.97 8.31 -37.26
CA ARG A 738 17.61 7.25 -38.03
C ARG A 738 17.38 5.88 -37.39
N GLY A 739 17.05 4.90 -38.22
CA GLY A 739 16.92 3.50 -37.85
C GLY A 739 15.67 2.85 -38.41
N ARG A 740 15.42 1.62 -37.97
CA ARG A 740 14.27 0.81 -38.37
C ARG A 740 13.12 1.00 -37.39
N PHE A 741 12.05 1.63 -37.84
CA PHE A 741 10.89 1.93 -37.01
C PHE A 741 9.74 0.95 -37.27
N ARG A 742 9.08 0.52 -36.20
CA ARG A 742 7.87 -0.31 -36.23
C ARG A 742 6.64 0.53 -35.96
N TRP A 743 5.62 0.39 -36.79
CA TRP A 743 4.29 0.90 -36.50
C TRP A 743 3.46 -0.21 -35.85
N ASN A 744 3.21 -0.11 -34.54
CA ASN A 744 2.59 -1.18 -33.75
C ASN A 744 1.09 -0.93 -33.58
N LEU A 745 0.31 -2.02 -33.65
CA LEU A 745 -1.14 -2.01 -33.44
C LEU A 745 -1.58 -3.30 -32.74
N ASN A 746 -2.35 -3.15 -31.67
CA ASN A 746 -2.93 -4.24 -30.90
C ASN A 746 -4.46 -4.20 -31.07
N LEU A 747 -5.01 -5.29 -31.57
CA LEU A 747 -6.45 -5.43 -31.85
C LEU A 747 -7.07 -6.49 -30.95
N LEU A 748 -8.31 -6.24 -30.52
CA LEU A 748 -9.13 -7.28 -29.90
C LEU A 748 -9.97 -7.99 -30.97
N GLY A 749 -10.00 -9.32 -30.92
CA GLY A 749 -10.78 -10.18 -31.83
C GLY A 749 -9.92 -11.02 -32.76
N SER A 750 -10.27 -11.12 -34.05
CA SER A 750 -9.55 -11.94 -35.04
C SER A 750 -9.44 -11.26 -36.41
N ILE A 751 -8.53 -11.71 -37.27
CA ILE A 751 -8.46 -11.30 -38.68
C ILE A 751 -9.21 -12.36 -39.51
N ALA A 752 -10.24 -11.94 -40.23
CA ALA A 752 -11.06 -12.80 -41.06
C ALA A 752 -10.57 -12.88 -42.52
N GLU A 753 -10.11 -11.76 -43.07
CA GLU A 753 -9.71 -11.67 -44.48
C GLU A 753 -8.58 -10.65 -44.65
N VAL A 754 -7.71 -10.92 -45.63
CA VAL A 754 -6.68 -9.98 -46.09
C VAL A 754 -6.85 -9.77 -47.58
N ALA A 755 -6.94 -8.52 -48.01
CA ALA A 755 -7.10 -8.13 -49.40
C ALA A 755 -6.07 -7.06 -49.79
N GLU A 756 -5.68 -7.02 -51.05
CA GLU A 756 -4.84 -5.96 -51.59
C GLU A 756 -5.69 -4.84 -52.22
N ALA A 757 -5.27 -3.60 -52.01
CA ALA A 757 -5.79 -2.42 -52.67
C ALA A 757 -4.61 -1.59 -53.22
N PRO A 758 -4.83 -0.73 -54.23
CA PRO A 758 -3.76 0.15 -54.72
C PRO A 758 -3.16 0.99 -53.57
N GLY A 759 -1.90 0.74 -53.23
CA GLY A 759 -1.18 1.43 -52.16
C GLY A 759 -1.52 1.00 -50.73
N ALA A 760 -2.28 -0.09 -50.52
CA ALA A 760 -2.62 -0.58 -49.20
C ALA A 760 -2.88 -2.09 -49.13
N VAL A 761 -2.58 -2.71 -47.99
CA VAL A 761 -3.04 -4.04 -47.60
C VAL A 761 -4.16 -3.87 -46.59
N ILE A 762 -5.32 -4.45 -46.89
CA ILE A 762 -6.55 -4.36 -46.11
C ILE A 762 -6.72 -5.63 -45.29
N TYR A 763 -6.90 -5.45 -43.98
CA TYR A 763 -7.23 -6.48 -43.01
C TYR A 763 -8.68 -6.29 -42.57
N LYS A 764 -9.51 -7.29 -42.83
CA LYS A 764 -10.88 -7.38 -42.30
C LYS A 764 -10.81 -8.06 -40.94
N ALA A 765 -10.91 -7.26 -39.90
CA ALA A 765 -10.93 -7.76 -38.54
C ALA A 765 -12.36 -7.97 -38.06
N LEU A 766 -12.54 -8.96 -37.19
CA LEU A 766 -13.75 -9.22 -36.44
C LEU A 766 -13.52 -8.79 -35.01
N SER A 767 -14.37 -7.92 -34.49
CA SER A 767 -14.37 -7.57 -33.06
C SER A 767 -14.79 -8.78 -32.21
N ALA A 768 -14.70 -8.65 -30.88
CA ALA A 768 -15.13 -9.70 -29.95
C ALA A 768 -16.62 -10.07 -30.11
N GLY A 769 -17.48 -9.10 -30.45
CA GLY A 769 -18.90 -9.32 -30.77
C GLY A 769 -19.17 -9.76 -32.21
N GLY A 770 -18.13 -10.00 -33.02
CA GLY A 770 -18.24 -10.49 -34.39
C GLY A 770 -18.55 -9.43 -35.44
N ARG A 771 -18.41 -8.13 -35.12
CA ARG A 771 -18.58 -7.05 -36.09
C ARG A 771 -17.34 -6.92 -36.96
N ARG A 772 -17.54 -6.79 -38.28
CA ARG A 772 -16.45 -6.55 -39.21
C ARG A 772 -16.04 -5.08 -39.20
N TYR A 773 -14.73 -4.85 -39.11
CA TYR A 773 -14.12 -3.54 -39.25
C TYR A 773 -12.85 -3.64 -40.09
N THR A 774 -12.38 -2.49 -40.58
CA THR A 774 -11.30 -2.43 -41.57
C THR A 774 -10.06 -1.80 -40.97
N VAL A 775 -8.92 -2.47 -41.13
CA VAL A 775 -7.59 -1.91 -40.91
C VAL A 775 -6.85 -1.92 -42.25
N ALA A 776 -6.25 -0.80 -42.66
CA ALA A 776 -5.45 -0.71 -43.87
C ALA A 776 -4.07 -0.15 -43.58
N LEU A 777 -3.03 -0.79 -44.13
CA LEU A 777 -1.62 -0.47 -43.92
C LEU A 777 -0.91 -0.33 -45.28
N PRO A 778 0.19 0.44 -45.39
CA PRO A 778 0.89 0.63 -46.66
C PRO A 778 1.53 -0.64 -47.24
N LYS A 779 1.79 -1.62 -46.38
CA LYS A 779 2.48 -2.87 -46.73
C LYS A 779 2.00 -4.01 -45.83
N PRO A 780 2.31 -5.29 -46.16
CA PRO A 780 1.95 -6.41 -45.31
C PRO A 780 2.53 -6.29 -43.89
N ALA A 781 1.67 -6.38 -42.89
CA ALA A 781 2.05 -6.49 -41.49
C ALA A 781 2.48 -7.91 -41.12
N ARG A 782 3.41 -7.99 -40.18
CA ARG A 782 3.66 -9.18 -39.36
C ARG A 782 2.57 -9.26 -38.31
N ILE A 783 1.99 -10.45 -38.14
CA ILE A 783 0.93 -10.72 -37.19
C ILE A 783 1.47 -11.72 -36.16
N GLY A 784 1.38 -11.34 -34.91
CA GLY A 784 1.70 -12.17 -33.75
C GLY A 784 0.59 -12.09 -32.70
N GLN A 785 0.90 -12.61 -31.53
CA GLN A 785 0.00 -12.57 -30.38
C GLN A 785 0.52 -11.57 -29.36
N GLY A 786 -0.35 -10.66 -28.96
CA GLY A 786 -0.15 -9.79 -27.82
C GLY A 786 -1.05 -10.19 -26.65
N TRP A 787 -1.00 -9.38 -25.60
CA TRP A 787 -1.81 -9.53 -24.41
C TRP A 787 -2.36 -8.19 -23.95
N ARG A 788 -3.58 -8.23 -23.41
CA ARG A 788 -4.20 -7.14 -22.66
C ARG A 788 -4.48 -7.64 -21.25
N LYS A 789 -4.21 -6.80 -20.25
CA LYS A 789 -4.24 -7.16 -18.83
C LYS A 789 -3.40 -8.42 -18.57
N GLY A 790 -3.84 -9.26 -17.64
CA GLY A 790 -3.16 -10.46 -17.22
C GLY A 790 -3.34 -11.66 -18.13
N ASP A 791 -4.35 -11.79 -18.98
CA ASP A 791 -4.67 -13.08 -19.63
C ASP A 791 -5.49 -12.99 -20.93
N THR A 792 -5.84 -11.80 -21.39
CA THR A 792 -6.67 -11.63 -22.59
C THR A 792 -5.78 -11.54 -23.83
N PRO A 793 -5.82 -12.50 -24.77
CA PRO A 793 -5.01 -12.44 -25.98
C PRO A 793 -5.45 -11.30 -26.90
N THR A 794 -4.50 -10.62 -27.52
CA THR A 794 -4.73 -9.63 -28.58
C THR A 794 -4.00 -10.04 -29.86
N ILE A 795 -4.43 -9.48 -30.99
CA ILE A 795 -3.69 -9.57 -32.24
C ILE A 795 -2.65 -8.44 -32.23
N TYR A 796 -1.37 -8.80 -32.18
CA TYR A 796 -0.28 -7.84 -32.30
C TYR A 796 0.15 -7.75 -33.76
N MET A 797 0.00 -6.59 -34.37
CA MET A 797 0.31 -6.32 -35.77
C MET A 797 1.35 -5.22 -35.88
N TYR A 798 2.35 -5.40 -36.74
CA TYR A 798 3.29 -4.32 -37.06
C TYR A 798 3.89 -4.44 -38.45
N TYR A 799 4.34 -3.32 -39.00
CA TYR A 799 5.25 -3.31 -40.14
C TYR A 799 6.44 -2.38 -39.86
N GLU A 800 7.52 -2.56 -40.62
CA GLU A 800 8.78 -1.83 -40.44
C GLU A 800 9.05 -0.86 -41.60
N GLU A 801 9.66 0.28 -41.27
CA GLU A 801 10.24 1.24 -42.21
C GLU A 801 11.67 1.61 -41.82
N GLU A 802 12.58 1.64 -42.79
CA GLU A 802 13.92 2.19 -42.61
C GLU A 802 13.88 3.70 -42.81
N VAL A 803 14.37 4.44 -41.82
CA VAL A 803 14.38 5.90 -41.83
C VAL A 803 15.82 6.39 -41.68
N ASP A 804 16.28 7.28 -42.57
CA ASP A 804 17.62 7.92 -42.44
C ASP A 804 17.55 9.35 -41.90
N ARG A 805 16.50 10.10 -42.26
CA ARG A 805 16.31 11.50 -41.80
C ARG A 805 14.86 11.80 -41.45
N ILE A 806 13.95 11.56 -42.39
CA ILE A 806 12.50 11.74 -42.21
C ILE A 806 11.83 10.53 -42.84
N GLY A 807 10.96 9.86 -42.09
CA GLY A 807 10.17 8.72 -42.52
C GLY A 807 8.70 8.93 -42.19
N VAL A 808 7.82 8.29 -42.96
CA VAL A 808 6.37 8.34 -42.75
C VAL A 808 5.86 6.92 -42.58
N LEU A 809 5.17 6.68 -41.48
CA LEU A 809 4.40 5.47 -41.22
C LEU A 809 2.93 5.89 -41.09
N TRP A 810 2.00 5.06 -41.54
CA TRP A 810 0.58 5.30 -41.36
C TRP A 810 -0.23 4.01 -41.23
N GLY A 811 -1.43 4.16 -40.68
CA GLY A 811 -2.49 3.15 -40.68
C GLY A 811 -3.86 3.80 -40.72
N LEU A 812 -4.81 3.16 -41.38
CA LEU A 812 -6.23 3.54 -41.38
C LEU A 812 -7.02 2.50 -40.61
N ILE A 813 -7.83 2.94 -39.66
CA ILE A 813 -8.74 2.09 -38.90
C ILE A 813 -10.15 2.64 -39.08
N SER A 814 -11.06 1.85 -39.65
CA SER A 814 -12.47 2.19 -39.76
C SER A 814 -13.31 1.15 -39.06
N ALA A 815 -14.18 1.58 -38.16
CA ALA A 815 -15.17 0.71 -37.51
C ALA A 815 -16.22 0.14 -38.51
N LYS A 816 -16.15 0.54 -39.78
CA LYS A 816 -16.98 0.04 -40.88
C LYS A 816 -16.21 -1.01 -41.70
N ASP A 817 -16.96 -1.87 -42.38
CA ASP A 817 -16.43 -2.81 -43.36
C ASP A 817 -16.29 -2.12 -44.74
N LEU A 818 -15.12 -1.53 -45.02
CA LEU A 818 -14.85 -0.70 -46.21
C LEU A 818 -14.25 -1.50 -47.38
N GLY A 819 -14.77 -1.38 -48.59
CA GLY A 819 -14.17 -2.02 -49.77
C GLY A 819 -12.80 -1.43 -50.17
N ALA A 820 -12.07 -2.13 -51.03
CA ALA A 820 -10.79 -1.65 -51.56
C ALA A 820 -10.88 -0.28 -52.25
N GLU A 821 -11.97 -0.04 -52.99
CA GLU A 821 -12.23 1.25 -53.65
C GLU A 821 -12.48 2.38 -52.65
N ASP A 822 -13.17 2.11 -51.54
CA ASP A 822 -13.45 3.11 -50.50
C ASP A 822 -12.16 3.49 -49.76
N VAL A 823 -11.31 2.50 -49.44
CA VAL A 823 -9.99 2.74 -48.85
C VAL A 823 -9.11 3.57 -49.79
N ALA A 824 -9.00 3.19 -51.07
CA ALA A 824 -8.21 3.94 -52.05
C ALA A 824 -8.73 5.38 -52.22
N ARG A 825 -10.06 5.57 -52.28
CA ARG A 825 -10.68 6.89 -52.36
C ARG A 825 -10.39 7.73 -51.11
N MET A 826 -10.44 7.12 -49.93
CA MET A 826 -10.11 7.79 -48.68
C MET A 826 -8.65 8.21 -48.67
N LEU A 827 -7.70 7.32 -48.97
CA LEU A 827 -6.26 7.64 -49.02
C LEU A 827 -5.97 8.78 -50.00
N GLY A 828 -6.53 8.74 -51.21
CA GLY A 828 -6.36 9.83 -52.19
C GLY A 828 -7.01 11.15 -51.76
N ALA A 829 -8.16 11.10 -51.08
CA ALA A 829 -8.80 12.30 -50.52
C ALA A 829 -8.00 12.89 -49.34
N LEU A 830 -7.26 12.06 -48.60
CA LEU A 830 -6.43 12.47 -47.46
C LEU A 830 -5.17 13.19 -47.91
N GLU A 831 -4.52 12.70 -48.97
CA GLU A 831 -3.38 13.40 -49.61
C GLU A 831 -3.78 14.80 -50.12
N GLY A 832 -5.01 14.98 -50.58
CA GLY A 832 -5.53 16.27 -51.05
C GLY A 832 -6.16 17.18 -49.97
N ARG A 833 -6.84 16.63 -48.95
CA ARG A 833 -7.58 17.40 -47.92
C ARG A 833 -6.79 17.71 -46.66
N ALA A 834 -5.84 16.86 -46.25
CA ALA A 834 -4.98 17.16 -45.08
C ALA A 834 -3.98 18.30 -45.37
N LEU A 835 -3.78 18.65 -46.64
CA LEU A 835 -3.01 19.81 -47.09
C LEU A 835 -3.87 21.09 -47.22
N ALA A 836 -5.21 20.97 -47.20
CA ALA A 836 -6.15 22.08 -47.42
C ALA A 836 -6.90 22.52 -46.15
N LEU A 837 -6.92 21.67 -45.11
CA LEU A 837 -7.26 21.98 -43.72
C LEU A 837 -6.00 22.39 -42.98
#